data_AF-A0A1V6D9A5-F1
#
_entry.id   AF-A0A1V6D9A5-F1
#
_cell.length_a   1.000
_cell.length_b   1.000
_cell.length_c   1.000
_cell.angle_alpha   90.00
_cell.angle_beta   90.00
_cell.angle_gamma   90.00
#
_symmetry.space_group_name_H-M   'P 1'
#
loop_
_entity.id
_entity.type
_entity.pdbx_description
1 polymer ?
#
loop_
_entity_poly.entity_id
_entity_poly.type
_entity_poly.pdbx_seq_one_letter_code
_entity_poly.pdbx_strand_id
1 'polypeptide(L)'
;MFAIRTVGWFLVIASASSPTIAADVPAPPLDRPGWTLTFHDEFDGPKLNDWYWFPAYRSGRKVHFARTGRPSRWQDSNAHYVLEDGLLKLRIDEKLPARKNKGDRCVSSIQTSDHRFGATTSEYQVLDKFAQKYGWFEVRCRIPSGSGLHSAFWLLQHDPTKQEYAPDGRRRTVGEGVVEIDVFEQLGRKTADREIDFNVHFTKTGGFKYKMDFDPSREFHVWALEWKEGELNWHLDGRLVHTYKGETPREKMFILLGLYQGAVPGWVGPTDPDMPYPRDFEIDYVRVYSRNQGATTLPAAAPARLAEAVEKAHAALWDKFIGRDGLIHDYVGELPAPEDCKLGRPNAIGWWSPIENGPMFTGSYLVAACERARRSGSQADRDKARRLAKGLLACASLSDVPGFVARGMGTDGKCHYPMGSQDQTHPWFYGLHTYAASDIPDARERKLVVDKMTEVADALEAVNWQCPCDGAFKGQFRGDFKMFRHHGAAMYLFILRAMHDVTGDRVWLDRYQAAVRERSARTGKTRLEICAEGYPHDREQIKNIDRALLWIYVSSQGGLARLADWETDPAAKAQYRAGLAINARGALAVLDAYKTFDNADTKVFGHARWREGYPAWFPQKTQADAERMASTGDRNILGQRKGYEASRMRNPLAAAALIAMGGYREGFDQARQAICHYDYARLNMAEFFFAECAYYALPSD
;
A
#
# COMPACT_ATOMS: atom_id res chain seq x y z
N MET A 1 -43.33 35.69 77.66
CA MET A 1 -43.83 34.45 77.05
C MET A 1 -44.34 34.82 75.65
N PHE A 2 -44.07 33.97 74.66
CA PHE A 2 -44.41 34.10 73.23
C PHE A 2 -43.50 34.96 72.34
N ALA A 3 -42.97 34.24 71.36
CA ALA A 3 -42.14 34.65 70.25
C ALA A 3 -43.00 35.12 69.07
N ILE A 4 -42.42 35.90 68.17
CA ILE A 4 -42.60 35.82 66.71
C ILE A 4 -41.30 36.35 66.08
N ARG A 5 -40.69 35.52 65.21
CA ARG A 5 -39.42 35.77 64.52
C ARG A 5 -39.64 36.66 63.29
N THR A 6 -38.78 37.64 63.14
CA THR A 6 -38.78 38.68 62.10
C THR A 6 -38.30 38.17 60.75
N VAL A 7 -39.01 38.58 59.70
CA VAL A 7 -38.78 38.27 58.28
C VAL A 7 -37.71 39.21 57.71
N GLY A 8 -36.69 38.66 57.02
CA GLY A 8 -35.71 39.41 56.24
C GLY A 8 -35.84 39.09 54.76
N TRP A 9 -36.03 40.12 53.94
CA TRP A 9 -36.16 40.06 52.49
C TRP A 9 -34.81 39.80 51.82
N PHE A 10 -34.74 38.84 50.89
CA PHE A 10 -33.62 38.70 49.95
C PHE A 10 -34.12 38.86 48.50
N LEU A 11 -33.46 39.77 47.80
CA LEU A 11 -33.63 40.08 46.38
C LEU A 11 -33.07 38.91 45.54
N VAL A 12 -33.91 38.24 44.75
CA VAL A 12 -33.48 37.21 43.79
C VAL A 12 -33.17 37.90 42.47
N ILE A 13 -31.89 37.91 42.08
CA ILE A 13 -31.45 38.25 40.73
C ILE A 13 -31.58 36.97 39.90
N ALA A 14 -32.51 36.95 38.96
CA ALA A 14 -32.65 35.87 37.98
C ALA A 14 -31.48 35.95 36.97
N SER A 15 -30.56 34.99 37.02
CA SER A 15 -29.55 34.79 35.99
C SER A 15 -30.20 34.14 34.76
N ALA A 16 -30.26 34.87 33.65
CA ALA A 16 -30.60 34.30 32.35
C ALA A 16 -29.55 33.27 31.94
N SER A 17 -29.97 32.02 31.76
CA SER A 17 -29.15 30.94 31.21
C SER A 17 -28.78 31.23 29.76
N SER A 18 -27.48 31.36 29.47
CA SER A 18 -26.95 31.42 28.11
C SER A 18 -27.29 30.12 27.35
N PRO A 19 -27.56 30.17 26.03
CA PRO A 19 -27.83 28.97 25.25
C PRO A 19 -26.58 28.10 25.20
N THR A 20 -26.72 26.85 25.63
CA THR A 20 -25.70 25.80 25.50
C THR A 20 -25.31 25.66 24.04
N ILE A 21 -24.02 25.82 23.71
CA ILE A 21 -23.50 25.47 22.39
C ILE A 21 -23.68 23.96 22.24
N ALA A 22 -24.40 23.56 21.20
CA ALA A 22 -24.59 22.16 20.86
C ALA A 22 -23.24 21.58 20.38
N ALA A 23 -22.96 20.31 20.73
CA ALA A 23 -21.65 19.70 20.61
C ALA A 23 -21.60 18.71 19.42
N ASP A 24 -20.51 18.76 18.66
CA ASP A 24 -20.27 17.86 17.51
C ASP A 24 -20.45 16.38 17.87
N VAL A 25 -21.11 15.62 16.99
CA VAL A 25 -21.20 14.16 17.14
C VAL A 25 -19.80 13.58 16.91
N PRO A 26 -19.24 12.78 17.84
CA PRO A 26 -17.91 12.22 17.68
C PRO A 26 -17.87 11.23 16.51
N ALA A 27 -16.73 11.15 15.83
CA ALA A 27 -16.49 10.10 14.85
C ALA A 27 -16.64 8.71 15.52
N PRO A 28 -17.45 7.79 14.98
CA PRO A 28 -17.46 6.40 15.39
C PRO A 28 -16.07 5.78 15.19
N PRO A 29 -15.72 4.71 15.92
CA PRO A 29 -14.51 3.93 15.64
C PRO A 29 -14.48 3.42 14.19
N LEU A 30 -13.27 3.22 13.65
CA LEU A 30 -13.09 2.59 12.35
C LEU A 30 -13.64 1.16 12.33
N ASP A 31 -13.48 0.42 13.43
CA ASP A 31 -14.04 -0.93 13.57
C ASP A 31 -15.57 -0.89 13.65
N ARG A 32 -16.22 -1.75 12.85
CA ARG A 32 -17.67 -1.85 12.76
C ARG A 32 -18.08 -3.33 12.78
N PRO A 33 -18.63 -3.83 13.90
CA PRO A 33 -18.97 -5.25 14.03
C PRO A 33 -19.87 -5.78 12.91
N GLY A 34 -19.44 -6.86 12.26
CA GLY A 34 -20.15 -7.49 11.14
C GLY A 34 -19.88 -6.86 9.76
N TRP A 35 -18.97 -5.88 9.71
CA TRP A 35 -18.57 -5.18 8.50
C TRP A 35 -17.05 -5.17 8.37
N THR A 36 -16.54 -5.13 7.14
CA THR A 36 -15.11 -4.99 6.83
C THR A 36 -14.90 -3.65 6.16
N LEU A 37 -14.00 -2.80 6.67
CA LEU A 37 -13.65 -1.53 6.05
C LEU A 37 -12.99 -1.77 4.70
N THR A 38 -13.56 -1.23 3.63
CA THR A 38 -13.12 -1.47 2.25
C THR A 38 -12.56 -0.21 1.58
N PHE A 39 -12.97 0.97 2.04
CA PHE A 39 -12.43 2.25 1.63
C PHE A 39 -12.58 3.26 2.75
N HIS A 40 -11.58 4.09 2.95
CA HIS A 40 -11.73 5.28 3.77
C HIS A 40 -10.73 6.35 3.37
N ASP A 41 -11.09 7.60 3.66
CA ASP A 41 -10.18 8.74 3.70
C ASP A 41 -10.55 9.59 4.90
N GLU A 42 -9.59 9.79 5.80
CA GLU A 42 -9.70 10.62 7.00
C GLU A 42 -9.17 12.03 6.76
N PHE A 43 -8.69 12.34 5.55
CA PHE A 43 -8.26 13.68 5.13
C PHE A 43 -7.15 14.34 5.99
N ASP A 44 -6.44 13.56 6.81
CA ASP A 44 -5.29 13.97 7.63
C ASP A 44 -4.04 14.38 6.82
N GLY A 45 -4.00 14.00 5.53
CA GLY A 45 -2.88 14.28 4.65
C GLY A 45 -2.81 15.74 4.18
N PRO A 46 -1.61 16.29 3.87
CA PRO A 46 -1.45 17.68 3.45
C PRO A 46 -1.95 17.95 2.01
N LYS A 47 -2.49 16.94 1.31
CA LYS A 47 -3.01 17.03 -0.04
C LYS A 47 -4.07 15.95 -0.27
N LEU A 48 -4.98 16.18 -1.21
CA LEU A 48 -6.02 15.22 -1.56
C LEU A 48 -5.36 13.95 -2.10
N ASN A 49 -5.78 12.79 -1.59
CA ASN A 49 -5.19 11.53 -2.00
C ASN A 49 -5.57 11.20 -3.46
N ASP A 50 -4.60 11.32 -4.35
CA ASP A 50 -4.74 11.06 -5.78
C ASP A 50 -4.91 9.57 -6.11
N TRP A 51 -4.75 8.67 -5.15
CA TRP A 51 -5.16 7.27 -5.28
C TRP A 51 -6.63 7.06 -5.05
N TYR A 52 -7.31 7.97 -4.34
CA TYR A 52 -8.71 7.81 -3.94
C TYR A 52 -9.65 8.71 -4.74
N TRP A 53 -9.24 9.94 -5.04
CA TRP A 53 -10.15 10.98 -5.52
C TRP A 53 -9.72 11.63 -6.82
N PHE A 54 -10.63 11.75 -7.77
CA PHE A 54 -10.52 12.71 -8.87
C PHE A 54 -11.12 14.05 -8.42
N PRO A 55 -10.38 15.18 -8.50
CA PRO A 55 -10.89 16.51 -8.17
C PRO A 55 -11.72 17.10 -9.32
N ALA A 56 -12.76 16.38 -9.71
CA ALA A 56 -13.59 16.70 -10.86
C ALA A 56 -15.04 16.29 -10.64
N TYR A 57 -15.93 16.88 -11.43
CA TYR A 57 -17.34 16.54 -11.47
C TYR A 57 -17.74 15.97 -12.83
N ARG A 58 -17.87 14.64 -12.93
CA ARG A 58 -18.36 13.90 -14.11
C ARG A 58 -17.72 14.38 -15.42
N SER A 59 -16.39 14.38 -15.48
CA SER A 59 -15.59 15.20 -16.41
C SER A 59 -15.57 14.73 -17.89
N GLY A 60 -16.47 13.82 -18.26
CA GLY A 60 -16.76 13.43 -19.65
C GLY A 60 -18.12 13.90 -20.18
N ARG A 61 -19.01 14.45 -19.33
CA ARG A 61 -20.40 14.79 -19.74
C ARG A 61 -20.44 15.83 -20.84
N LYS A 62 -19.52 16.80 -20.86
CA LYS A 62 -19.47 17.82 -21.92
C LYS A 62 -19.27 17.19 -23.31
N VAL A 63 -18.30 16.28 -23.42
CA VAL A 63 -18.01 15.55 -24.67
C VAL A 63 -19.18 14.65 -25.06
N HIS A 64 -19.76 13.94 -24.09
CA HIS A 64 -20.96 13.13 -24.31
C HIS A 64 -22.11 13.96 -24.91
N PHE A 65 -22.48 15.07 -24.27
CA PHE A 65 -23.60 15.90 -24.72
C PHE A 65 -23.34 16.50 -26.11
N ALA A 66 -22.13 17.02 -26.34
CA ALA A 66 -21.72 17.51 -27.66
C ALA A 66 -21.89 16.44 -28.75
N ARG A 67 -21.47 15.20 -28.49
CA ARG A 67 -21.62 14.06 -29.43
C ARG A 67 -23.10 13.74 -29.73
N THR A 68 -23.98 13.91 -28.75
CA THR A 68 -25.43 13.68 -28.92
C THR A 68 -26.19 14.87 -29.52
N GLY A 69 -25.50 15.95 -29.88
CA GLY A 69 -26.13 17.18 -30.39
C GLY A 69 -26.96 17.93 -29.34
N ARG A 70 -26.69 17.70 -28.06
CA ARG A 70 -27.40 18.34 -26.94
C ARG A 70 -26.46 19.31 -26.20
N PRO A 71 -26.94 20.48 -25.74
CA PRO A 71 -26.11 21.36 -24.94
C PRO A 71 -25.84 20.71 -23.56
N SER A 72 -24.57 20.66 -23.16
CA SER A 72 -24.23 20.30 -21.77
C SER A 72 -24.71 21.42 -20.85
N ARG A 73 -25.56 21.07 -19.88
CA ARG A 73 -25.98 21.99 -18.80
C ARG A 73 -24.89 22.20 -17.73
N TRP A 74 -23.74 21.55 -17.88
CA TRP A 74 -22.63 21.53 -16.93
C TRP A 74 -21.33 21.96 -17.62
N GLN A 75 -20.54 22.76 -16.90
CA GLN A 75 -19.18 23.13 -17.31
C GLN A 75 -18.20 22.22 -16.56
N ASP A 76 -17.16 21.74 -17.24
CA ASP A 76 -16.08 21.03 -16.58
C ASP A 76 -15.39 22.02 -15.64
N SER A 77 -15.40 21.71 -14.34
CA SER A 77 -14.77 22.51 -13.31
C SER A 77 -13.89 21.60 -12.47
N ASN A 78 -12.65 22.03 -12.25
CA ASN A 78 -11.83 21.41 -11.21
C ASN A 78 -12.43 21.74 -9.85
N ALA A 79 -12.31 20.80 -8.91
CA ALA A 79 -12.68 21.04 -7.53
C ALA A 79 -11.84 22.19 -6.95
N HIS A 80 -12.49 23.11 -6.24
CA HIS A 80 -11.80 24.04 -5.34
C HIS A 80 -11.95 23.50 -3.94
N TYR A 81 -10.87 22.97 -3.38
CA TYR A 81 -10.88 22.33 -2.07
C TYR A 81 -9.72 22.81 -1.22
N VAL A 82 -9.89 22.71 0.10
CA VAL A 82 -8.87 22.98 1.11
C VAL A 82 -8.79 21.78 2.04
N LEU A 83 -7.58 21.39 2.42
CA LEU A 83 -7.33 20.41 3.48
C LEU A 83 -6.69 21.15 4.64
N GLU A 84 -7.37 21.16 5.78
CA GLU A 84 -6.99 21.93 6.96
C GLU A 84 -7.60 21.27 8.19
N ASP A 85 -6.80 21.10 9.25
CA ASP A 85 -7.23 20.53 10.54
C ASP A 85 -7.87 19.13 10.44
N GLY A 86 -7.37 18.27 9.53
CA GLY A 86 -7.93 16.94 9.29
C GLY A 86 -9.24 16.95 8.49
N LEU A 87 -9.68 18.11 7.99
CA LEU A 87 -10.93 18.24 7.24
C LEU A 87 -10.66 18.46 5.76
N LEU A 88 -11.44 17.78 4.92
CA LEU A 88 -11.67 18.20 3.55
C LEU A 88 -12.76 19.28 3.52
N LYS A 89 -12.45 20.44 2.95
CA LYS A 89 -13.39 21.51 2.68
C LYS A 89 -13.61 21.61 1.17
N LEU A 90 -14.75 21.15 0.67
CA LEU A 90 -15.18 21.47 -0.70
C LEU A 90 -15.69 22.92 -0.69
N ARG A 91 -14.90 23.81 -1.28
CA ARG A 91 -15.04 25.26 -1.12
C ARG A 91 -15.62 25.91 -2.37
N ILE A 92 -16.59 26.80 -2.17
CA ILE A 92 -16.95 27.83 -3.13
C ILE A 92 -16.53 29.17 -2.53
N ASP A 93 -15.71 29.93 -3.23
CA ASP A 93 -15.37 31.31 -2.89
C ASP A 93 -15.91 32.28 -3.96
N GLU A 94 -15.54 33.56 -3.87
CA GLU A 94 -15.99 34.60 -4.81
C GLU A 94 -15.63 34.33 -6.27
N LYS A 95 -14.52 33.65 -6.54
CA LYS A 95 -13.91 33.48 -7.87
C LYS A 95 -13.86 32.02 -8.34
N LEU A 96 -13.87 31.07 -7.40
CA LEU A 96 -13.63 29.66 -7.61
C LEU A 96 -14.76 28.83 -6.97
N PRO A 97 -15.24 27.76 -7.61
CA PRO A 97 -14.94 27.40 -8.99
C PRO A 97 -15.41 28.49 -9.98
N ALA A 98 -14.70 28.60 -11.10
CA ALA A 98 -14.82 29.72 -12.04
C ALA A 98 -16.23 29.82 -12.62
N ARG A 99 -16.80 31.02 -12.58
CA ARG A 99 -18.15 31.35 -13.08
C ARG A 99 -18.21 32.82 -13.50
N LYS A 100 -19.12 33.19 -14.41
CA LYS A 100 -19.18 34.57 -14.92
C LYS A 100 -19.86 35.51 -13.92
N ASN A 101 -20.96 35.07 -13.32
CA ASN A 101 -21.70 35.79 -12.29
C ASN A 101 -21.85 34.94 -11.03
N LYS A 102 -22.03 35.59 -9.86
CA LYS A 102 -22.26 34.88 -8.59
C LYS A 102 -23.45 33.89 -8.66
N GLY A 103 -24.53 34.26 -9.35
CA GLY A 103 -25.71 33.42 -9.51
C GLY A 103 -25.56 32.26 -10.52
N ASP A 104 -24.46 32.23 -11.28
CA ASP A 104 -24.22 31.15 -12.25
C ASP A 104 -23.88 29.84 -11.54
N ARG A 105 -24.14 28.73 -12.25
CA ARG A 105 -23.86 27.38 -11.75
C ARG A 105 -22.38 27.13 -11.59
N CYS A 106 -21.96 26.68 -10.41
CA CYS A 106 -20.65 26.09 -10.19
C CYS A 106 -20.73 24.91 -9.20
N VAL A 107 -19.68 24.10 -9.19
CA VAL A 107 -19.56 22.93 -8.32
C VAL A 107 -18.11 22.73 -7.90
N SER A 108 -17.88 22.52 -6.62
CA SER A 108 -16.65 21.91 -6.11
C SER A 108 -16.96 20.47 -5.71
N SER A 109 -16.33 19.49 -6.36
CA SER A 109 -16.68 18.07 -6.18
C SER A 109 -15.49 17.15 -6.41
N ILE A 110 -15.47 16.07 -5.64
CA ILE A 110 -14.52 14.96 -5.79
C ILE A 110 -15.29 13.65 -6.01
N GLN A 111 -14.66 12.71 -6.69
CA GLN A 111 -15.28 11.41 -7.00
C GLN A 111 -14.25 10.26 -7.08
N THR A 112 -14.66 9.04 -6.77
CA THR A 112 -13.76 7.86 -6.73
C THR A 112 -13.66 7.09 -8.06
N SER A 113 -14.51 7.40 -9.03
CA SER A 113 -14.32 6.96 -10.43
C SER A 113 -14.74 8.09 -11.35
N ASP A 114 -14.25 8.09 -12.58
CA ASP A 114 -14.65 9.05 -13.62
C ASP A 114 -14.86 8.37 -14.96
N HIS A 115 -15.65 9.02 -15.83
CA HIS A 115 -15.96 8.51 -17.15
C HIS A 115 -15.51 9.51 -18.20
N ARG A 116 -14.81 9.01 -19.23
CA ARG A 116 -14.51 9.76 -20.46
C ARG A 116 -15.24 9.11 -21.63
N PHE A 117 -15.75 9.96 -22.54
CA PHE A 117 -16.43 9.53 -23.75
C PHE A 117 -15.59 9.95 -24.96
N GLY A 118 -15.42 9.06 -25.92
CA GLY A 118 -14.71 9.32 -27.17
C GLY A 118 -15.61 9.82 -28.30
N ALA A 119 -15.08 9.81 -29.52
CA ALA A 119 -15.75 10.33 -30.71
C ALA A 119 -16.90 9.44 -31.18
N THR A 120 -16.82 8.13 -30.92
CA THR A 120 -17.84 7.14 -31.29
C THR A 120 -18.61 6.59 -30.07
N THR A 121 -19.74 5.92 -30.31
CA THR A 121 -20.56 5.30 -29.26
C THR A 121 -19.91 4.10 -28.58
N SER A 122 -18.88 3.50 -29.20
CA SER A 122 -18.07 2.41 -28.65
C SER A 122 -16.88 2.89 -27.81
N GLU A 123 -16.54 4.18 -27.87
CA GLU A 123 -15.40 4.73 -27.14
C GLU A 123 -15.86 5.31 -25.80
N TYR A 124 -15.58 4.59 -24.73
CA TYR A 124 -15.68 5.09 -23.36
C TYR A 124 -14.50 4.55 -22.54
N GLN A 125 -14.09 5.33 -21.55
CA GLN A 125 -13.06 4.94 -20.60
C GLN A 125 -13.58 5.15 -19.19
N VAL A 126 -13.39 4.13 -18.34
CA VAL A 126 -13.55 4.26 -16.89
C VAL A 126 -12.17 4.56 -16.31
N LEU A 127 -12.04 5.70 -15.65
CA LEU A 127 -10.89 6.05 -14.82
C LEU A 127 -11.26 5.66 -13.40
N ASP A 128 -10.76 4.52 -12.93
CA ASP A 128 -11.26 3.91 -11.69
C ASP A 128 -10.26 4.04 -10.54
N LYS A 129 -10.73 4.49 -9.37
CA LYS A 129 -9.98 4.45 -8.10
C LYS A 129 -10.69 3.59 -7.07
N PHE A 130 -12.00 3.78 -6.90
CA PHE A 130 -12.81 2.94 -6.03
C PHE A 130 -14.29 2.90 -6.47
N ALA A 131 -14.86 1.69 -6.52
CA ALA A 131 -16.29 1.46 -6.66
C ALA A 131 -16.67 0.15 -5.96
N GLN A 132 -17.85 0.12 -5.33
CA GLN A 132 -18.31 -1.03 -4.56
C GLN A 132 -19.78 -1.33 -4.82
N LYS A 133 -20.12 -2.62 -4.78
CA LYS A 133 -21.50 -3.11 -4.80
C LYS A 133 -21.89 -3.53 -3.38
N TYR A 134 -23.00 -2.99 -2.88
CA TYR A 134 -23.50 -3.20 -1.51
C TYR A 134 -22.52 -2.71 -0.44
N GLY A 135 -22.98 -2.50 0.78
CA GLY A 135 -22.11 -2.05 1.86
C GLY A 135 -22.73 -1.04 2.80
N TRP A 136 -21.92 -0.56 3.74
CA TRP A 136 -22.20 0.61 4.55
C TRP A 136 -21.39 1.78 4.00
N PHE A 137 -22.03 2.83 3.52
CA PHE A 137 -21.37 4.02 2.99
C PHE A 137 -21.64 5.17 3.95
N GLU A 138 -20.60 5.80 4.48
CA GLU A 138 -20.73 6.78 5.56
C GLU A 138 -19.83 7.99 5.31
N VAL A 139 -20.33 9.16 5.69
CA VAL A 139 -19.57 10.40 5.74
C VAL A 139 -19.88 11.13 7.05
N ARG A 140 -18.86 11.71 7.68
CA ARG A 140 -19.05 12.68 8.77
C ARG A 140 -18.76 14.07 8.26
N CYS A 141 -19.72 14.98 8.36
CA CYS A 141 -19.61 16.29 7.74
C CYS A 141 -20.46 17.37 8.43
N ARG A 142 -20.13 18.63 8.14
CA ARG A 142 -20.90 19.83 8.47
C ARG A 142 -21.24 20.56 7.17
N ILE A 143 -22.52 20.93 7.02
CA ILE A 143 -23.09 21.33 5.73
C ILE A 143 -23.40 22.83 5.69
N PRO A 144 -22.94 23.61 4.70
CA PRO A 144 -23.12 25.06 4.71
C PRO A 144 -24.59 25.46 4.51
N SER A 145 -25.01 26.50 5.22
CA SER A 145 -26.31 27.16 5.04
C SER A 145 -26.24 28.26 3.97
N GLY A 146 -27.40 28.60 3.39
CA GLY A 146 -27.51 29.68 2.40
C GLY A 146 -28.35 29.32 1.19
N SER A 147 -29.22 30.25 0.76
CA SER A 147 -30.02 30.06 -0.45
C SER A 147 -29.14 29.99 -1.69
N GLY A 148 -29.46 29.06 -2.59
CA GLY A 148 -28.67 28.78 -3.78
C GLY A 148 -27.61 27.70 -3.60
N LEU A 149 -27.33 27.24 -2.38
CA LEU A 149 -26.40 26.14 -2.10
C LEU A 149 -27.10 24.78 -2.07
N HIS A 150 -26.37 23.76 -2.50
CA HIS A 150 -26.74 22.36 -2.39
C HIS A 150 -25.49 21.53 -2.07
N SER A 151 -25.53 20.69 -1.04
CA SER A 151 -24.45 19.75 -0.71
C SER A 151 -24.94 18.32 -0.83
N ALA A 152 -24.12 17.43 -1.40
CA ALA A 152 -24.52 16.04 -1.62
C ALA A 152 -23.38 15.05 -1.31
N PHE A 153 -23.77 13.92 -0.72
CA PHE A 153 -23.02 12.68 -0.69
C PHE A 153 -23.85 11.61 -1.40
N TRP A 154 -23.34 11.07 -2.49
CA TRP A 154 -24.14 10.25 -3.39
C TRP A 154 -23.30 9.22 -4.13
N LEU A 155 -24.00 8.21 -4.62
CA LEU A 155 -23.45 7.07 -5.32
C LEU A 155 -23.95 7.08 -6.76
N LEU A 156 -23.07 6.79 -7.71
CA LEU A 156 -23.40 6.72 -9.13
C LEU A 156 -22.93 5.41 -9.75
N GLN A 157 -23.70 4.89 -10.69
CA GLN A 157 -23.40 3.67 -11.43
C GLN A 157 -21.98 3.69 -12.02
N HIS A 158 -21.20 2.62 -11.80
CA HIS A 158 -19.82 2.50 -12.28
C HIS A 158 -19.73 2.24 -13.78
N ASP A 159 -20.68 1.48 -14.33
CA ASP A 159 -20.73 1.20 -15.77
C ASP A 159 -21.13 2.48 -16.54
N PRO A 160 -20.25 3.00 -17.42
CA PRO A 160 -20.53 4.22 -18.20
C PRO A 160 -21.64 4.05 -19.23
N THR A 161 -22.02 2.81 -19.56
CA THR A 161 -23.16 2.50 -20.45
C THR A 161 -24.50 2.49 -19.70
N LYS A 162 -24.48 2.51 -18.37
CA LYS A 162 -25.65 2.46 -17.49
C LYS A 162 -25.88 3.75 -16.71
N GLN A 163 -25.52 4.87 -17.32
CA GLN A 163 -25.79 6.22 -16.80
C GLN A 163 -27.21 6.69 -17.12
N GLU A 164 -27.59 7.85 -16.57
CA GLU A 164 -28.83 8.59 -16.91
C GLU A 164 -29.04 8.70 -18.43
N TYR A 165 -27.97 8.91 -19.18
CA TYR A 165 -27.98 8.90 -20.64
C TYR A 165 -27.14 7.71 -21.13
N ALA A 166 -27.75 6.85 -21.94
CA ALA A 166 -27.05 5.78 -22.63
C ALA A 166 -26.05 6.36 -23.65
N PRO A 167 -25.06 5.59 -24.13
CA PRO A 167 -24.05 6.08 -25.07
C PRO A 167 -24.63 6.70 -26.35
N ASP A 168 -25.81 6.27 -26.78
CA ASP A 168 -26.55 6.80 -27.94
C ASP A 168 -27.33 8.11 -27.65
N GLY A 169 -27.33 8.60 -26.41
CA GLY A 169 -28.02 9.81 -25.96
C GLY A 169 -29.46 9.59 -25.50
N ARG A 170 -29.97 8.35 -25.51
CA ARG A 170 -31.29 8.03 -24.93
C ARG A 170 -31.24 8.21 -23.42
N ARG A 171 -32.15 9.01 -22.87
CA ARG A 171 -32.29 9.17 -21.41
C ARG A 171 -33.05 7.97 -20.87
N ARG A 172 -32.56 7.40 -19.76
CA ARG A 172 -33.26 6.35 -19.04
C ARG A 172 -34.57 6.86 -18.43
N THR A 173 -35.54 5.97 -18.32
CA THR A 173 -36.83 6.23 -17.66
C THR A 173 -36.98 5.37 -16.41
N VAL A 174 -38.02 5.65 -15.62
CA VAL A 174 -38.32 4.92 -14.39
C VAL A 174 -38.53 3.43 -14.69
N GLY A 175 -37.84 2.56 -13.95
CA GLY A 175 -37.89 1.11 -14.13
C GLY A 175 -36.85 0.54 -15.12
N GLU A 176 -35.99 1.38 -15.71
CA GLU A 176 -34.87 0.93 -16.56
C GLU A 176 -33.55 0.73 -15.78
N GLY A 177 -33.65 0.46 -14.47
CA GLY A 177 -32.53 0.29 -13.56
C GLY A 177 -32.16 1.56 -12.79
N VAL A 178 -31.81 1.38 -11.51
CA VAL A 178 -31.31 2.45 -10.64
C VAL A 178 -29.89 2.82 -11.01
N VAL A 179 -29.65 4.10 -11.26
CA VAL A 179 -28.32 4.61 -11.66
C VAL A 179 -27.67 5.50 -10.62
N GLU A 180 -28.45 6.04 -9.67
CA GLU A 180 -28.02 7.09 -8.74
C GLU A 180 -28.76 6.90 -7.39
N ILE A 181 -28.02 6.95 -6.29
CA ILE A 181 -28.55 6.95 -4.92
C ILE A 181 -27.98 8.17 -4.20
N ASP A 182 -28.85 8.97 -3.61
CA ASP A 182 -28.44 10.07 -2.74
C ASP A 182 -28.43 9.58 -1.30
N VAL A 183 -27.22 9.47 -0.71
CA VAL A 183 -27.10 9.24 0.74
C VAL A 183 -27.66 10.46 1.45
N PHE A 184 -27.39 11.66 0.94
CA PHE A 184 -28.22 12.83 1.16
C PHE A 184 -28.04 13.90 0.08
N GLU A 185 -29.07 14.73 -0.07
CA GLU A 185 -29.04 16.05 -0.70
C GLU A 185 -29.55 17.10 0.31
N GLN A 186 -28.70 18.07 0.68
CA GLN A 186 -29.06 19.14 1.61
C GLN A 186 -29.11 20.48 0.88
N LEU A 187 -30.29 21.11 0.88
CA LEU A 187 -30.46 22.46 0.40
C LEU A 187 -30.05 23.47 1.47
N GLY A 188 -29.16 24.40 1.13
CA GLY A 188 -28.66 25.39 2.09
C GLY A 188 -29.76 26.29 2.67
N ARG A 189 -30.82 26.58 1.88
CA ARG A 189 -32.03 27.29 2.33
C ARG A 189 -32.94 26.49 3.27
N LYS A 190 -32.72 25.18 3.40
CA LYS A 190 -33.53 24.26 4.22
C LYS A 190 -32.81 23.76 5.48
N THR A 191 -31.60 24.24 5.75
CA THR A 191 -30.84 23.93 6.97
C THR A 191 -31.59 24.37 8.24
N ALA A 192 -32.10 25.61 8.26
CA ALA A 192 -32.96 26.12 9.33
C ALA A 192 -34.32 25.41 9.40
N ASP A 193 -34.84 24.96 8.25
CA ASP A 193 -36.02 24.10 8.19
C ASP A 193 -35.72 22.66 8.62
N ARG A 194 -34.46 22.31 8.91
CA ARG A 194 -34.04 20.96 9.36
C ARG A 194 -34.56 19.84 8.44
N GLU A 195 -34.60 20.09 7.14
CA GLU A 195 -35.10 19.15 6.13
C GLU A 195 -33.96 18.73 5.21
N ILE A 196 -33.84 17.42 5.00
CA ILE A 196 -32.86 16.80 4.09
C ILE A 196 -33.55 15.77 3.18
N ASP A 197 -33.05 15.65 1.95
CA ASP A 197 -33.63 14.77 0.93
C ASP A 197 -32.78 13.49 0.80
N PHE A 198 -33.44 12.33 0.77
CA PHE A 198 -32.88 11.02 0.38
C PHE A 198 -33.54 10.56 -0.91
N ASN A 199 -32.79 9.90 -1.80
CA ASN A 199 -33.37 9.47 -3.07
C ASN A 199 -32.75 8.20 -3.65
N VAL A 200 -33.58 7.47 -4.41
CA VAL A 200 -33.21 6.36 -5.26
C VAL A 200 -33.76 6.68 -6.65
N HIS A 201 -32.92 7.26 -7.51
CA HIS A 201 -33.38 7.76 -8.81
C HIS A 201 -33.80 6.62 -9.74
N PHE A 202 -34.64 6.96 -10.72
CA PHE A 202 -35.22 6.01 -11.69
C PHE A 202 -36.15 4.97 -11.07
N THR A 203 -36.66 5.27 -9.86
CA THR A 203 -37.71 4.51 -9.17
C THR A 203 -38.96 5.39 -9.00
N LYS A 204 -40.11 4.77 -8.72
CA LYS A 204 -41.37 5.51 -8.46
C LYS A 204 -41.47 6.06 -7.04
N THR A 205 -40.83 5.40 -6.08
CA THR A 205 -41.04 5.60 -4.64
C THR A 205 -39.74 5.80 -3.85
N GLY A 206 -38.64 6.13 -4.53
CA GLY A 206 -37.32 6.27 -3.92
C GLY A 206 -37.07 7.59 -3.20
N GLY A 207 -37.86 8.63 -3.48
CA GLY A 207 -37.69 9.95 -2.85
C GLY A 207 -38.31 10.01 -1.46
N PHE A 208 -37.55 10.50 -0.49
CA PHE A 208 -38.00 10.68 0.89
C PHE A 208 -37.41 11.95 1.51
N LYS A 209 -38.24 12.72 2.22
CA LYS A 209 -37.81 13.91 2.97
C LYS A 209 -37.75 13.59 4.44
N TYR A 210 -36.59 13.79 5.05
CA TYR A 210 -36.41 13.58 6.49
C TYR A 210 -36.30 14.90 7.23
N LYS A 211 -37.00 14.98 8.37
CA LYS A 211 -36.95 16.13 9.27
C LYS A 211 -36.01 15.82 10.44
N MET A 212 -34.91 16.56 10.53
CA MET A 212 -33.93 16.49 11.61
C MET A 212 -34.39 17.30 12.83
N ASP A 213 -33.84 16.98 14.00
CA ASP A 213 -33.99 17.73 15.24
C ASP A 213 -32.88 18.78 15.45
N PHE A 214 -31.84 18.79 14.61
CA PHE A 214 -30.72 19.73 14.63
C PHE A 214 -30.59 20.57 13.34
N ASP A 215 -29.69 21.56 13.36
CA ASP A 215 -29.29 22.35 12.19
C ASP A 215 -27.94 21.82 11.66
N PRO A 216 -27.90 21.16 10.48
CA PRO A 216 -26.70 20.50 9.95
C PRO A 216 -25.57 21.47 9.57
N SER A 217 -25.81 22.79 9.66
CA SER A 217 -24.80 23.83 9.43
C SER A 217 -24.01 24.24 10.66
N ARG A 218 -24.41 23.77 11.85
CA ARG A 218 -23.77 24.17 13.11
C ARG A 218 -22.82 23.12 13.66
N GLU A 219 -23.06 21.84 13.37
CA GLU A 219 -22.41 20.69 14.01
C GLU A 219 -22.04 19.63 12.96
N PHE A 220 -21.05 18.80 13.28
CA PHE A 220 -20.74 17.60 12.51
C PHE A 220 -21.71 16.46 12.83
N HIS A 221 -22.22 15.81 11.78
CA HIS A 221 -23.10 14.64 11.87
C HIS A 221 -22.63 13.51 10.96
N VAL A 222 -22.99 12.28 11.32
CA VAL A 222 -22.65 11.05 10.59
C VAL A 222 -23.83 10.61 9.74
N TRP A 223 -23.67 10.66 8.44
CA TRP A 223 -24.67 10.25 7.45
C TRP A 223 -24.26 8.93 6.83
N ALA A 224 -25.12 7.92 6.91
CA ALA A 224 -24.79 6.60 6.38
C ALA A 224 -25.92 5.93 5.60
N LEU A 225 -25.53 5.07 4.67
CA LEU A 225 -26.41 4.22 3.87
C LEU A 225 -25.95 2.77 4.00
N GLU A 226 -26.80 1.92 4.57
CA GLU A 226 -26.67 0.46 4.42
C GLU A 226 -27.36 0.05 3.13
N TRP A 227 -26.59 -0.43 2.17
CA TRP A 227 -27.07 -0.91 0.90
C TRP A 227 -26.90 -2.43 0.77
N LYS A 228 -28.02 -3.11 0.54
CA LYS A 228 -28.07 -4.52 0.17
C LYS A 228 -29.05 -4.72 -0.99
N GLU A 229 -29.10 -5.94 -1.50
CA GLU A 229 -30.05 -6.26 -2.57
C GLU A 229 -31.50 -6.04 -2.12
N GLY A 230 -32.23 -5.22 -2.86
CA GLY A 230 -33.65 -4.97 -2.64
C GLY A 230 -33.99 -4.02 -1.49
N GLU A 231 -32.98 -3.54 -0.74
CA GLU A 231 -33.21 -2.70 0.44
C GLU A 231 -32.06 -1.70 0.68
N LEU A 232 -32.44 -0.46 1.03
CA LEU A 232 -31.55 0.64 1.39
C LEU A 232 -32.00 1.21 2.74
N ASN A 233 -31.09 1.30 3.72
CA ASN A 233 -31.37 1.80 5.06
C ASN A 233 -30.49 3.02 5.35
N TRP A 234 -31.10 4.20 5.49
CA TRP A 234 -30.41 5.45 5.85
C TRP A 234 -30.30 5.56 7.35
N HIS A 235 -29.10 5.93 7.81
CA HIS A 235 -28.79 6.16 9.21
C HIS A 235 -28.23 7.56 9.41
N LEU A 236 -28.60 8.16 10.53
CA LEU A 236 -28.11 9.46 10.98
C LEU A 236 -27.62 9.29 12.42
N ASP A 237 -26.34 9.60 12.65
CA ASP A 237 -25.67 9.44 13.95
C ASP A 237 -25.86 8.02 14.54
N GLY A 238 -25.78 7.03 13.66
CA GLY A 238 -25.97 5.61 13.98
C GLY A 238 -27.43 5.15 14.12
N ARG A 239 -28.42 6.06 14.11
CA ARG A 239 -29.85 5.70 14.17
C ARG A 239 -30.43 5.49 12.78
N LEU A 240 -31.13 4.38 12.58
CA LEU A 240 -31.95 4.14 11.38
C LEU A 240 -33.06 5.19 11.30
N VAL A 241 -33.11 5.95 10.20
CA VAL A 241 -34.10 7.03 9.98
C VAL A 241 -35.03 6.76 8.81
N HIS A 242 -34.61 5.95 7.83
CA HIS A 242 -35.44 5.58 6.69
C HIS A 242 -35.04 4.22 6.11
N THR A 243 -36.03 3.46 5.65
CA THR A 243 -35.84 2.20 4.92
C THR A 243 -36.63 2.26 3.62
N TYR A 244 -35.93 2.06 2.51
CA TYR A 244 -36.53 1.82 1.20
C TYR A 244 -36.44 0.34 0.86
N LYS A 245 -37.56 -0.28 0.48
CA LYS A 245 -37.64 -1.65 -0.06
C LYS A 245 -38.14 -1.57 -1.49
N GLY A 246 -37.33 -2.04 -2.44
CA GLY A 246 -37.65 -1.92 -3.86
C GLY A 246 -36.46 -2.21 -4.75
N GLU A 247 -36.50 -1.72 -5.98
CA GLU A 247 -35.37 -1.87 -6.90
C GLU A 247 -34.16 -1.10 -6.39
N THR A 248 -33.02 -1.79 -6.25
CA THR A 248 -31.71 -1.23 -5.92
C THR A 248 -30.72 -1.48 -7.05
N PRO A 249 -29.63 -0.72 -7.15
CA PRO A 249 -28.56 -1.02 -8.09
C PRO A 249 -28.03 -2.45 -7.90
N ARG A 250 -27.71 -3.12 -9.01
CA ARG A 250 -27.24 -4.51 -9.04
C ARG A 250 -25.74 -4.63 -9.30
N GLU A 251 -25.07 -3.52 -9.53
CA GLU A 251 -23.67 -3.41 -9.93
C GLU A 251 -22.94 -2.43 -9.03
N LYS A 252 -21.62 -2.28 -9.22
CA LYS A 252 -20.81 -1.38 -8.40
C LYS A 252 -21.25 0.06 -8.62
N MET A 253 -21.20 0.86 -7.56
CA MET A 253 -21.33 2.30 -7.63
C MET A 253 -20.07 2.96 -7.06
N PHE A 254 -19.74 4.14 -7.58
CA PHE A 254 -18.65 4.96 -7.08
C PHE A 254 -19.20 6.19 -6.36
N ILE A 255 -18.36 6.81 -5.53
CA ILE A 255 -18.74 7.89 -4.63
C ILE A 255 -18.54 9.23 -5.31
N LEU A 256 -19.46 10.16 -5.05
CA LEU A 256 -19.32 11.58 -5.30
C LEU A 256 -19.64 12.39 -4.05
N LEU A 257 -18.82 13.41 -3.80
CA LEU A 257 -19.07 14.47 -2.83
C LEU A 257 -19.08 15.79 -3.57
N GLY A 258 -20.04 16.67 -3.29
CA GLY A 258 -20.15 17.94 -4.00
C GLY A 258 -20.80 19.05 -3.20
N LEU A 259 -20.25 20.26 -3.32
CA LEU A 259 -20.89 21.53 -3.00
C LEU A 259 -21.22 22.26 -4.29
N TYR A 260 -22.50 22.54 -4.48
CA TYR A 260 -23.08 23.18 -5.67
C TYR A 260 -23.62 24.56 -5.31
N GLN A 261 -23.52 25.50 -6.26
CA GLN A 261 -24.17 26.80 -6.18
C GLN A 261 -24.93 27.09 -7.48
N GLY A 262 -26.11 27.71 -7.36
CA GLY A 262 -26.94 28.14 -8.51
C GLY A 262 -27.56 26.99 -9.32
N ALA A 263 -27.42 25.74 -8.87
CA ALA A 263 -27.94 24.56 -9.54
C ALA A 263 -29.47 24.44 -9.38
N VAL A 264 -30.24 24.33 -10.46
CA VAL A 264 -31.71 24.19 -10.43
C VAL A 264 -32.41 25.25 -9.53
N PRO A 265 -32.46 26.54 -9.93
CA PRO A 265 -32.92 27.65 -9.09
C PRO A 265 -34.31 27.49 -8.46
N GLY A 266 -35.24 26.80 -9.12
CA GLY A 266 -36.58 26.53 -8.58
C GLY A 266 -36.57 25.60 -7.35
N TRP A 267 -35.53 24.78 -7.19
CA TRP A 267 -35.37 23.84 -6.09
C TRP A 267 -34.45 24.40 -4.99
N VAL A 268 -33.20 24.76 -5.33
CA VAL A 268 -32.21 25.26 -4.36
C VAL A 268 -32.47 26.71 -3.89
N GLY A 269 -33.36 27.43 -4.57
CA GLY A 269 -33.60 28.86 -4.37
C GLY A 269 -32.64 29.75 -5.18
N PRO A 270 -32.91 31.07 -5.24
CA PRO A 270 -31.96 32.01 -5.84
C PRO A 270 -30.68 32.07 -5.00
N THR A 271 -29.53 32.20 -5.66
CA THR A 271 -28.27 32.51 -4.97
C THR A 271 -28.39 33.88 -4.33
N ASP A 272 -28.13 33.94 -3.03
CA ASP A 272 -28.05 35.21 -2.30
C ASP A 272 -26.93 36.09 -2.89
N PRO A 273 -27.23 37.30 -3.41
CA PRO A 273 -26.23 38.19 -3.98
C PRO A 273 -25.16 38.62 -2.96
N ASP A 274 -25.52 38.63 -1.68
CA ASP A 274 -24.70 39.06 -0.55
C ASP A 274 -24.16 37.86 0.26
N MET A 275 -24.24 36.64 -0.29
CA MET A 275 -23.71 35.43 0.34
C MET A 275 -22.25 35.63 0.77
N PRO A 276 -21.92 35.49 2.07
CA PRO A 276 -20.55 35.56 2.52
C PRO A 276 -19.77 34.33 2.04
N TYR A 277 -18.60 34.60 1.47
CA TYR A 277 -17.65 33.59 1.02
C TYR A 277 -16.42 33.56 1.95
N PRO A 278 -15.72 32.42 2.07
CA PRO A 278 -16.01 31.14 1.41
C PRO A 278 -17.23 30.40 2.02
N ARG A 279 -17.81 29.50 1.24
CA ARG A 279 -18.76 28.48 1.67
C ARG A 279 -18.09 27.13 1.58
N ASP A 280 -18.01 26.44 2.71
CA ASP A 280 -17.34 25.16 2.83
C ASP A 280 -18.35 24.07 3.17
N PHE A 281 -18.31 23.00 2.39
CA PHE A 281 -18.82 21.69 2.80
C PHE A 281 -17.66 20.94 3.43
N GLU A 282 -17.71 20.84 4.77
CA GLU A 282 -16.62 20.34 5.59
C GLU A 282 -16.84 18.87 5.90
N ILE A 283 -15.86 18.04 5.59
CA ILE A 283 -15.94 16.59 5.65
C ILE A 283 -14.75 16.12 6.48
N ASP A 284 -15.06 15.42 7.56
CA ASP A 284 -14.09 14.83 8.47
C ASP A 284 -13.55 13.51 7.92
N TYR A 285 -14.45 12.63 7.47
CA TYR A 285 -14.05 11.40 6.81
C TYR A 285 -15.11 10.90 5.82
N VAL A 286 -14.68 10.03 4.92
CA VAL A 286 -15.55 9.10 4.19
C VAL A 286 -15.11 7.69 4.51
N ARG A 287 -16.04 6.81 4.89
CA ARG A 287 -15.77 5.40 5.19
C ARG A 287 -16.79 4.51 4.49
N VAL A 288 -16.31 3.40 3.94
CA VAL A 288 -17.12 2.41 3.26
C VAL A 288 -16.75 1.04 3.79
N TYR A 289 -17.77 0.24 4.04
CA TYR A 289 -17.61 -1.11 4.53
C TYR A 289 -18.39 -2.08 3.65
N SER A 290 -17.90 -3.30 3.54
CA SER A 290 -18.68 -4.42 3.01
C SER A 290 -19.27 -5.22 4.16
N ARG A 291 -20.50 -5.71 3.99
CA ARG A 291 -21.07 -6.64 4.95
C ARG A 291 -20.31 -7.95 4.83
N ASN A 292 -19.93 -8.53 5.96
CA ASN A 292 -19.33 -9.85 5.98
C ASN A 292 -20.37 -10.84 5.43
N GLN A 293 -20.33 -11.17 4.13
CA GLN A 293 -21.22 -12.18 3.56
C GLN A 293 -20.91 -13.51 4.24
N GLY A 294 -21.88 -14.41 4.32
CA GLY A 294 -21.71 -15.78 4.84
C GLY A 294 -20.72 -16.66 4.05
N ALA A 295 -19.73 -16.09 3.37
CA ALA A 295 -18.41 -16.68 3.34
C ALA A 295 -17.92 -16.73 4.79
N THR A 296 -17.75 -17.94 5.29
CA THR A 296 -17.00 -18.30 6.51
C THR A 296 -16.35 -17.08 7.14
N THR A 297 -16.99 -16.52 8.17
CA THR A 297 -16.38 -15.56 9.06
C THR A 297 -14.97 -16.06 9.35
N LEU A 298 -13.94 -15.35 8.86
CA LEU A 298 -12.72 -15.34 9.63
C LEU A 298 -13.16 -14.72 10.97
N PRO A 299 -13.13 -15.48 12.08
CA PRO A 299 -13.72 -15.03 13.34
C PRO A 299 -13.05 -13.73 13.80
N ALA A 300 -13.51 -13.10 14.89
CA ALA A 300 -12.73 -12.09 15.63
C ALA A 300 -11.28 -12.58 15.96
N ALA A 301 -11.03 -13.87 15.80
CA ALA A 301 -9.71 -14.49 15.74
C ALA A 301 -8.87 -14.17 14.48
N ALA A 302 -9.29 -13.45 13.43
CA ALA A 302 -8.49 -13.30 12.20
C ALA A 302 -7.31 -12.33 12.33
N PRO A 303 -7.51 -11.08 12.80
CA PRO A 303 -6.38 -10.20 13.09
C PRO A 303 -5.51 -10.80 14.19
N ALA A 304 -6.13 -11.40 15.21
CA ALA A 304 -5.44 -12.13 16.27
C ALA A 304 -4.63 -13.33 15.73
N ARG A 305 -5.17 -14.09 14.77
CA ARG A 305 -4.51 -15.25 14.14
C ARG A 305 -3.40 -14.80 13.21
N LEU A 306 -3.57 -13.69 12.49
CA LEU A 306 -2.51 -13.12 11.67
C LEU A 306 -1.35 -12.64 12.55
N ALA A 307 -1.65 -11.87 13.60
CA ALA A 307 -0.66 -11.46 14.58
C ALA A 307 0.01 -12.67 15.24
N GLU A 308 -0.76 -13.67 15.67
CA GLU A 308 -0.24 -14.91 16.25
C GLU A 308 0.65 -15.69 15.27
N ALA A 309 0.24 -15.80 13.99
CA ALA A 309 1.03 -16.45 12.95
C ALA A 309 2.36 -15.73 12.73
N VAL A 310 2.35 -14.41 12.70
CA VAL A 310 3.54 -13.58 12.55
C VAL A 310 4.45 -13.68 13.78
N GLU A 311 3.90 -13.73 15.00
CA GLU A 311 4.68 -13.99 16.20
C GLU A 311 5.29 -15.39 16.21
N LYS A 312 4.58 -16.41 15.72
CA LYS A 312 5.13 -17.77 15.54
C LYS A 312 6.24 -17.80 14.50
N ALA A 313 6.07 -17.11 13.37
CA ALA A 313 7.12 -16.95 12.37
C ALA A 313 8.35 -16.27 12.98
N HIS A 314 8.14 -15.15 13.67
CA HIS A 314 9.20 -14.41 14.36
C HIS A 314 9.95 -15.29 15.36
N ALA A 315 9.23 -15.97 16.26
CA ALA A 315 9.84 -16.86 17.24
C ALA A 315 10.66 -17.98 16.56
N ALA A 316 10.12 -18.64 15.54
CA ALA A 316 10.82 -19.69 14.80
C ALA A 316 12.07 -19.18 14.08
N LEU A 317 12.01 -17.98 13.48
CA LEU A 317 13.15 -17.35 12.81
C LEU A 317 14.30 -17.11 13.80
N TRP A 318 13.99 -16.47 14.93
CA TRP A 318 14.97 -16.09 15.94
C TRP A 318 15.52 -17.27 16.74
N ASP A 319 14.73 -18.31 16.95
CA ASP A 319 15.15 -19.53 17.64
C ASP A 319 16.10 -20.38 16.78
N LYS A 320 15.77 -20.55 15.49
CA LYS A 320 16.43 -21.56 14.64
C LYS A 320 17.44 -20.99 13.65
N PHE A 321 17.18 -19.82 13.08
CA PHE A 321 17.86 -19.38 11.85
C PHE A 321 18.68 -18.10 12.03
N ILE A 322 18.46 -17.32 13.08
CA ILE A 322 19.32 -16.17 13.39
C ILE A 322 20.59 -16.65 14.13
N GLY A 323 21.70 -16.67 13.40
CA GLY A 323 23.01 -17.02 13.93
C GLY A 323 23.52 -16.01 14.96
N ARG A 324 24.50 -16.44 15.78
CA ARG A 324 25.18 -15.56 16.76
C ARG A 324 25.87 -14.36 16.12
N ASP A 325 26.25 -14.51 14.85
CA ASP A 325 26.75 -13.49 13.94
C ASP A 325 25.72 -12.40 13.58
N GLY A 326 24.44 -12.59 13.91
CA GLY A 326 23.37 -11.66 13.59
C GLY A 326 22.86 -11.78 12.16
N LEU A 327 23.13 -12.90 11.48
CA LEU A 327 22.65 -13.17 10.13
C LEU A 327 21.55 -14.23 10.14
N ILE A 328 20.63 -14.14 9.18
CA ILE A 328 19.74 -15.25 8.83
C ILE A 328 20.56 -16.29 8.07
N HIS A 329 20.61 -17.52 8.59
CA HIS A 329 21.12 -18.69 7.88
C HIS A 329 19.98 -19.35 7.11
N ASP A 330 20.22 -19.76 5.86
CA ASP A 330 19.21 -20.29 4.94
C ASP A 330 18.44 -21.49 5.52
N TYR A 331 19.12 -22.32 6.30
CA TYR A 331 18.53 -23.48 6.96
C TYR A 331 19.37 -23.92 8.16
N VAL A 332 18.78 -24.71 9.07
CA VAL A 332 19.53 -25.34 10.17
C VAL A 332 20.38 -26.48 9.62
N GLY A 333 21.70 -26.30 9.64
CA GLY A 333 22.66 -27.28 9.14
C GLY A 333 24.07 -26.98 9.65
N GLU A 334 25.01 -27.86 9.35
CA GLU A 334 26.41 -27.65 9.73
C GLU A 334 26.97 -26.42 9.02
N LEU A 335 27.38 -25.39 9.77
CA LEU A 335 28.03 -24.23 9.18
C LEU A 335 29.34 -24.64 8.50
N PRO A 336 29.74 -23.96 7.40
CA PRO A 336 31.04 -24.17 6.79
C PRO A 336 32.18 -23.89 7.78
N ALA A 337 33.16 -24.79 7.86
CA ALA A 337 34.39 -24.57 8.60
C ALA A 337 35.40 -23.82 7.72
N PRO A 338 36.49 -23.27 8.29
CA PRO A 338 37.50 -22.57 7.52
C PRO A 338 38.06 -23.36 6.32
N GLU A 339 38.24 -24.67 6.49
CA GLU A 339 38.72 -25.55 5.41
C GLU A 339 37.67 -25.70 4.29
N ASP A 340 36.37 -25.71 4.62
CA ASP A 340 35.32 -25.77 3.60
C ASP A 340 35.31 -24.50 2.73
N CYS A 341 35.38 -23.33 3.36
CA CYS A 341 35.43 -22.05 2.64
C CYS A 341 36.71 -21.94 1.79
N LYS A 342 37.85 -22.33 2.37
CA LYS A 342 39.16 -22.33 1.67
C LYS A 342 39.16 -23.24 0.44
N LEU A 343 38.57 -24.43 0.55
CA LEU A 343 38.47 -25.37 -0.57
C LEU A 343 37.35 -25.00 -1.55
N GLY A 344 36.33 -24.25 -1.14
CA GLY A 344 35.12 -24.03 -1.93
C GLY A 344 34.17 -25.23 -1.85
N ARG A 345 33.88 -25.72 -0.66
CA ARG A 345 32.85 -26.75 -0.40
C ARG A 345 31.58 -26.09 0.10
N PRO A 346 30.37 -26.38 -0.44
CA PRO A 346 30.13 -27.35 -1.51
C PRO A 346 30.60 -26.85 -2.89
N ASN A 347 30.67 -25.53 -3.08
CA ASN A 347 31.25 -24.89 -4.25
C ASN A 347 31.80 -23.52 -3.83
N ALA A 348 32.71 -22.95 -4.62
CA ALA A 348 33.35 -21.67 -4.34
C ALA A 348 32.40 -20.46 -4.44
N ILE A 349 31.20 -20.62 -4.99
CA ILE A 349 30.15 -19.57 -4.94
C ILE A 349 29.54 -19.52 -3.53
N GLY A 350 29.57 -20.63 -2.79
CA GLY A 350 28.89 -20.79 -1.51
C GLY A 350 27.44 -21.26 -1.62
N TRP A 351 26.93 -21.47 -2.84
CA TRP A 351 25.56 -21.93 -3.06
C TRP A 351 25.30 -23.26 -2.35
N TRP A 352 24.09 -23.40 -1.84
CA TRP A 352 23.57 -24.54 -1.10
C TRP A 352 24.13 -24.73 0.30
N SER A 353 25.05 -23.88 0.78
CA SER A 353 25.47 -23.87 2.19
C SER A 353 24.43 -23.14 3.07
N PRO A 354 24.45 -23.30 4.41
CA PRO A 354 23.57 -22.55 5.31
C PRO A 354 23.81 -21.03 5.30
N ILE A 355 24.96 -20.57 4.79
CA ILE A 355 25.36 -19.16 4.80
C ILE A 355 25.32 -18.55 3.39
N GLU A 356 24.57 -19.16 2.47
CA GLU A 356 24.59 -18.77 1.05
C GLU A 356 23.95 -17.40 0.78
N ASN A 357 22.98 -16.99 1.61
CA ASN A 357 22.17 -15.79 1.44
C ASN A 357 22.11 -14.87 2.68
N GLY A 358 23.15 -14.83 3.51
CA GLY A 358 23.20 -14.06 4.76
C GLY A 358 22.76 -12.60 4.59
N PRO A 359 23.49 -11.73 3.88
CA PRO A 359 23.05 -10.35 3.65
C PRO A 359 21.77 -10.23 2.83
N MET A 360 21.53 -11.14 1.88
CA MET A 360 20.30 -11.12 1.08
C MET A 360 19.05 -11.24 1.96
N PHE A 361 19.04 -12.20 2.89
CA PHE A 361 17.93 -12.44 3.79
C PHE A 361 17.90 -11.41 4.92
N THR A 362 19.04 -11.22 5.58
CA THR A 362 19.15 -10.33 6.74
C THR A 362 18.83 -8.88 6.37
N GLY A 363 19.32 -8.40 5.22
CA GLY A 363 19.04 -7.05 4.74
C GLY A 363 17.58 -6.85 4.35
N SER A 364 16.96 -7.83 3.69
CA SER A 364 15.52 -7.80 3.38
C SER A 364 14.65 -7.82 4.64
N TYR A 365 15.02 -8.65 5.61
CA TYR A 365 14.32 -8.78 6.89
C TYR A 365 14.51 -7.58 7.81
N LEU A 366 15.67 -6.93 7.79
CA LEU A 366 15.97 -5.78 8.64
C LEU A 366 14.94 -4.65 8.47
N VAL A 367 14.37 -4.48 7.27
CA VAL A 367 13.27 -3.52 7.04
C VAL A 367 12.03 -3.88 7.86
N ALA A 368 11.62 -5.15 7.84
CA ALA A 368 10.51 -5.64 8.64
C ALA A 368 10.82 -5.56 10.15
N ALA A 369 12.05 -5.85 10.56
CA ALA A 369 12.48 -5.76 11.95
C ALA A 369 12.49 -4.31 12.47
N CYS A 370 12.89 -3.34 11.64
CA CYS A 370 12.80 -1.91 11.98
C CYS A 370 11.34 -1.47 12.13
N GLU A 371 10.47 -1.90 11.21
CA GLU A 371 9.05 -1.59 11.28
C GLU A 371 8.36 -2.26 12.48
N ARG A 372 8.74 -3.50 12.82
CA ARG A 372 8.35 -4.18 14.06
C ARG A 372 8.73 -3.34 15.28
N ALA A 373 9.99 -2.93 15.39
CA ALA A 373 10.48 -2.12 16.49
C ALA A 373 9.74 -0.77 16.60
N ARG A 374 9.43 -0.14 15.47
CA ARG A 374 8.63 1.08 15.41
C ARG A 374 7.19 0.86 15.90
N ARG A 375 6.52 -0.21 15.43
CA ARG A 375 5.14 -0.52 15.82
C ARG A 375 5.02 -0.98 17.27
N SER A 376 5.98 -1.76 17.77
CA SER A 376 5.95 -2.29 19.15
C SER A 376 6.47 -1.30 20.20
N GLY A 377 7.34 -0.36 19.80
CA GLY A 377 8.07 0.52 20.73
C GLY A 377 9.03 -0.21 21.66
N SER A 378 9.22 -1.54 21.48
CA SER A 378 9.95 -2.38 22.42
C SER A 378 11.45 -2.27 22.23
N GLN A 379 12.19 -2.06 23.33
CA GLN A 379 13.64 -2.07 23.32
C GLN A 379 14.21 -3.42 22.83
N ALA A 380 13.53 -4.53 23.12
CA ALA A 380 13.97 -5.85 22.66
C ALA A 380 13.96 -5.98 21.13
N ASP A 381 12.95 -5.40 20.46
CA ASP A 381 12.88 -5.40 18.99
C ASP A 381 13.92 -4.44 18.38
N ARG A 382 14.18 -3.30 19.04
CA ARG A 382 15.27 -2.38 18.66
C ARG A 382 16.63 -3.06 18.74
N ASP A 383 16.89 -3.82 19.80
CA ASP A 383 18.15 -4.55 20.00
C ASP A 383 18.32 -5.69 18.99
N LYS A 384 17.22 -6.36 18.61
CA LYS A 384 17.19 -7.32 17.51
C LYS A 384 17.58 -6.66 16.19
N ALA A 385 16.98 -5.54 15.82
CA ALA A 385 17.34 -4.80 14.60
C ALA A 385 18.82 -4.37 14.60
N ARG A 386 19.33 -3.89 15.75
CA ARG A 386 20.75 -3.54 15.94
C ARG A 386 21.67 -4.75 15.75
N ARG A 387 21.30 -5.95 16.23
CA ARG A 387 22.07 -7.19 16.03
C ARG A 387 22.17 -7.56 14.56
N LEU A 388 21.05 -7.46 13.82
CA LEU A 388 21.04 -7.73 12.38
C LEU A 388 21.94 -6.74 11.62
N ALA A 389 21.84 -5.45 11.92
CA ALA A 389 22.69 -4.42 11.32
C ALA A 389 24.18 -4.68 11.57
N LYS A 390 24.56 -5.11 12.79
CA LYS A 390 25.95 -5.49 13.11
C LYS A 390 26.44 -6.68 12.28
N GLY A 391 25.60 -7.71 12.09
CA GLY A 391 25.93 -8.85 11.22
C GLY A 391 26.17 -8.44 9.77
N LEU A 392 25.32 -7.57 9.23
CA LEU A 392 25.48 -7.01 7.88
C LEU A 392 26.79 -6.23 7.75
N LEU A 393 27.12 -5.37 8.72
CA LEU A 393 28.38 -4.61 8.71
C LEU A 393 29.61 -5.52 8.78
N ALA A 394 29.53 -6.61 9.54
CA ALA A 394 30.59 -7.61 9.62
C ALA A 394 30.84 -8.26 8.25
N CYS A 395 29.79 -8.66 7.51
CA CYS A 395 29.93 -9.23 6.16
C CYS A 395 30.66 -8.33 5.17
N ALA A 396 30.52 -7.00 5.29
CA ALA A 396 31.22 -6.01 4.46
C ALA A 396 32.61 -5.62 5.02
N SER A 397 33.11 -6.34 6.02
CA SER A 397 34.38 -6.05 6.70
C SER A 397 35.28 -7.29 6.86
N LEU A 398 34.92 -8.43 6.25
CA LEU A 398 35.71 -9.67 6.32
C LEU A 398 36.88 -9.73 5.36
N SER A 399 36.77 -9.01 4.24
CA SER A 399 37.71 -9.06 3.13
C SER A 399 38.55 -7.79 3.06
N ASP A 400 39.77 -7.93 2.52
CA ASP A 400 40.63 -6.79 2.16
C ASP A 400 40.31 -6.25 0.75
N VAL A 401 39.37 -6.86 0.02
CA VAL A 401 38.91 -6.41 -1.30
C VAL A 401 37.84 -5.32 -1.13
N PRO A 402 38.11 -4.08 -1.58
CA PRO A 402 37.14 -2.98 -1.46
C PRO A 402 35.81 -3.32 -2.15
N GLY A 403 34.70 -3.01 -1.47
CA GLY A 403 33.34 -3.23 -2.00
C GLY A 403 32.85 -4.68 -1.96
N PHE A 404 33.65 -5.62 -1.43
CA PHE A 404 33.22 -7.00 -1.26
C PHE A 404 32.24 -7.14 -0.08
N VAL A 405 31.09 -7.76 -0.36
CA VAL A 405 30.09 -8.14 0.66
C VAL A 405 29.99 -9.65 0.67
N ALA A 406 30.47 -10.27 1.76
CA ALA A 406 30.46 -11.72 1.92
C ALA A 406 29.03 -12.28 2.03
N ARG A 407 28.80 -13.48 1.50
CA ARG A 407 27.51 -14.20 1.62
C ARG A 407 27.13 -14.55 3.05
N GLY A 408 28.11 -14.67 3.94
CA GLY A 408 27.92 -14.98 5.35
C GLY A 408 29.23 -15.39 6.00
N MET A 409 29.17 -15.84 7.25
CA MET A 409 30.33 -16.23 8.06
C MET A 409 30.21 -17.69 8.50
N GLY A 410 31.28 -18.45 8.35
CA GLY A 410 31.34 -19.82 8.84
C GLY A 410 31.63 -19.91 10.35
N THR A 411 32.07 -21.09 10.80
CA THR A 411 32.12 -21.44 12.24
C THR A 411 33.06 -20.58 13.09
N ASP A 412 34.07 -19.94 12.50
CA ASP A 412 35.02 -19.06 13.18
C ASP A 412 34.59 -17.58 13.17
N GLY A 413 33.43 -17.27 12.59
CA GLY A 413 32.93 -15.91 12.42
C GLY A 413 33.71 -15.08 11.39
N LYS A 414 34.56 -15.70 10.56
CA LYS A 414 35.42 -15.00 9.59
C LYS A 414 35.51 -15.67 8.23
N CYS A 415 35.58 -17.00 8.19
CA CYS A 415 35.69 -17.72 6.93
C CYS A 415 34.42 -17.52 6.09
N HIS A 416 34.60 -17.31 4.80
CA HIS A 416 33.53 -16.94 3.88
C HIS A 416 33.85 -17.42 2.47
N TYR A 417 32.82 -17.48 1.61
CA TYR A 417 33.01 -17.84 0.20
C TYR A 417 33.44 -16.62 -0.62
N PRO A 418 34.35 -16.80 -1.58
CA PRO A 418 35.03 -15.69 -2.27
C PRO A 418 34.21 -14.95 -3.33
N MET A 419 33.03 -15.43 -3.73
CA MET A 419 32.32 -14.83 -4.87
C MET A 419 31.26 -13.81 -4.44
N GLY A 420 31.45 -12.57 -4.89
CA GLY A 420 30.48 -11.48 -4.71
C GLY A 420 29.18 -11.73 -5.48
N SER A 421 28.17 -10.89 -5.21
CA SER A 421 26.88 -10.93 -5.89
C SER A 421 26.03 -9.71 -5.59
N GLN A 422 25.40 -9.14 -6.63
CA GLN A 422 24.47 -8.01 -6.44
C GLN A 422 23.27 -8.39 -5.56
N ASP A 423 22.90 -9.68 -5.55
CA ASP A 423 21.77 -10.21 -4.79
C ASP A 423 22.05 -10.25 -3.28
N GLN A 424 23.33 -10.17 -2.87
CA GLN A 424 23.72 -9.96 -1.48
C GLN A 424 23.88 -8.47 -1.17
N THR A 425 24.53 -7.75 -2.09
CA THR A 425 24.92 -6.36 -1.88
C THR A 425 23.74 -5.39 -1.89
N HIS A 426 22.73 -5.58 -2.73
CA HIS A 426 21.57 -4.67 -2.70
C HIS A 426 20.72 -4.81 -1.43
N PRO A 427 20.32 -6.01 -0.99
CA PRO A 427 19.61 -6.14 0.28
C PRO A 427 20.41 -5.61 1.47
N TRP A 428 21.74 -5.75 1.44
CA TRP A 428 22.64 -5.13 2.41
C TRP A 428 22.45 -3.61 2.47
N PHE A 429 22.45 -2.92 1.32
CA PHE A 429 22.12 -1.48 1.25
C PHE A 429 20.68 -1.20 1.69
N TYR A 430 19.70 -1.99 1.24
CA TYR A 430 18.28 -1.79 1.53
C TYR A 430 17.96 -1.85 3.02
N GLY A 431 18.46 -2.87 3.71
CA GLY A 431 18.29 -3.03 5.15
C GLY A 431 19.04 -1.97 5.95
N LEU A 432 20.32 -1.73 5.63
CA LEU A 432 21.14 -0.75 6.35
C LEU A 432 20.67 0.68 6.14
N HIS A 433 20.19 1.02 4.93
CA HIS A 433 19.53 2.30 4.66
C HIS A 433 18.33 2.50 5.60
N THR A 434 17.43 1.51 5.68
CA THR A 434 16.25 1.59 6.55
C THR A 434 16.64 1.74 8.01
N TYR A 435 17.62 0.96 8.48
CA TYR A 435 18.12 1.05 9.85
C TYR A 435 18.75 2.43 10.12
N ALA A 436 19.62 2.91 9.23
CA ALA A 436 20.27 4.21 9.35
C ALA A 436 19.30 5.40 9.22
N ALA A 437 18.13 5.23 8.61
CA ALA A 437 17.08 6.24 8.53
C ALA A 437 16.09 6.18 9.71
N SER A 438 16.10 5.10 10.50
CA SER A 438 15.21 4.92 11.65
C SER A 438 15.67 5.71 12.89
N ASP A 439 14.86 5.67 13.95
CA ASP A 439 15.17 6.16 15.29
C ASP A 439 15.90 5.10 16.17
N ILE A 440 16.27 3.94 15.60
CA ILE A 440 16.91 2.84 16.33
C ILE A 440 18.39 3.13 16.63
N PRO A 441 19.25 3.46 15.63
CA PRO A 441 20.65 3.74 15.89
C PRO A 441 20.84 5.09 16.56
N ASP A 442 21.75 5.14 17.54
CA ASP A 442 22.28 6.41 18.02
C ASP A 442 23.16 7.09 16.93
N ALA A 443 23.62 8.31 17.21
CA ALA A 443 24.43 9.07 16.25
C ALA A 443 25.73 8.36 15.84
N ARG A 444 26.37 7.62 16.76
CA ARG A 444 27.61 6.89 16.49
C ARG A 444 27.34 5.65 15.65
N GLU A 445 26.32 4.89 15.99
CA GLU A 445 25.89 3.71 15.24
C GLU A 445 25.48 4.10 13.82
N ARG A 446 24.70 5.18 13.68
CA ARG A 446 24.27 5.72 12.39
C ARG A 446 25.48 6.13 11.54
N LYS A 447 26.44 6.86 12.12
CA LYS A 447 27.67 7.24 11.41
C LYS A 447 28.42 6.01 10.91
N LEU A 448 28.59 4.98 11.74
CA LEU A 448 29.31 3.77 11.37
C LEU A 448 28.63 3.01 10.23
N VAL A 449 27.29 2.96 10.21
CA VAL A 449 26.53 2.38 9.10
C VAL A 449 26.71 3.19 7.82
N VAL A 450 26.53 4.51 7.88
CA VAL A 450 26.65 5.38 6.71
C VAL A 450 28.07 5.38 6.15
N ASP A 451 29.10 5.45 6.99
CA ASP A 451 30.50 5.38 6.57
C ASP A 451 30.78 4.08 5.80
N LYS A 452 30.30 2.94 6.31
CA LYS A 452 30.49 1.65 5.65
C LYS A 452 29.68 1.55 4.35
N MET A 453 28.46 2.09 4.31
CA MET A 453 27.68 2.19 3.07
C MET A 453 28.40 3.02 2.00
N THR A 454 28.99 4.16 2.39
CA THR A 454 29.78 5.00 1.50
C THR A 454 31.02 4.27 0.99
N GLU A 455 31.78 3.62 1.87
CA GLU A 455 32.95 2.82 1.49
C GLU A 455 32.62 1.76 0.42
N VAL A 456 31.53 1.01 0.62
CA VAL A 456 31.11 -0.01 -0.35
C VAL A 456 30.61 0.63 -1.65
N ALA A 457 29.84 1.71 -1.58
CA ALA A 457 29.29 2.38 -2.76
C ALA A 457 30.40 2.99 -3.64
N ASP A 458 31.39 3.66 -3.03
CA ASP A 458 32.53 4.25 -3.72
C ASP A 458 33.41 3.16 -4.37
N ALA A 459 33.63 2.05 -3.65
CA ALA A 459 34.38 0.92 -4.19
C ALA A 459 33.67 0.26 -5.39
N LEU A 460 32.34 0.08 -5.30
CA LEU A 460 31.55 -0.43 -6.42
C LEU A 460 31.60 0.53 -7.61
N GLU A 461 31.45 1.83 -7.38
CA GLU A 461 31.54 2.82 -8.45
C GLU A 461 32.88 2.77 -9.18
N ALA A 462 34.00 2.64 -8.44
CA ALA A 462 35.34 2.56 -9.00
C ALA A 462 35.54 1.36 -9.96
N VAL A 463 34.76 0.30 -9.79
CA VAL A 463 34.75 -0.88 -10.67
C VAL A 463 33.49 -0.96 -11.53
N ASN A 464 32.91 0.20 -11.86
CA ASN A 464 31.72 0.31 -12.72
C ASN A 464 30.53 -0.53 -12.25
N TRP A 465 30.33 -0.58 -10.93
CA TRP A 465 29.25 -1.29 -10.26
C TRP A 465 29.22 -2.81 -10.47
N GLN A 466 30.37 -3.40 -10.83
CA GLN A 466 30.57 -4.83 -10.85
C GLN A 466 30.88 -5.33 -9.44
N CYS A 467 30.26 -6.43 -9.02
CA CYS A 467 30.46 -6.96 -7.66
C CYS A 467 31.79 -7.73 -7.59
N PRO A 468 32.77 -7.27 -6.78
CA PRO A 468 34.10 -7.87 -6.75
C PRO A 468 34.07 -9.27 -6.11
N CYS A 469 35.06 -10.07 -6.44
CA CYS A 469 35.35 -11.35 -5.78
C CYS A 469 36.63 -11.25 -4.92
N ASP A 470 36.75 -12.14 -3.95
CA ASP A 470 37.85 -12.27 -3.00
C ASP A 470 38.66 -13.57 -3.19
N GLY A 471 39.68 -13.79 -2.37
CA GLY A 471 40.44 -15.03 -2.26
C GLY A 471 41.05 -15.46 -3.59
N ALA A 472 40.85 -16.72 -3.95
CA ALA A 472 41.33 -17.28 -5.22
C ALA A 472 40.70 -16.64 -6.47
N PHE A 473 39.64 -15.83 -6.30
CA PHE A 473 38.94 -15.13 -7.37
C PHE A 473 39.16 -13.61 -7.31
N LYS A 474 40.07 -13.11 -6.46
CA LYS A 474 40.42 -11.69 -6.36
C LYS A 474 40.79 -11.11 -7.73
N GLY A 475 40.21 -9.95 -8.05
CA GLY A 475 40.34 -9.30 -9.36
C GLY A 475 39.31 -9.74 -10.41
N GLN A 476 38.46 -10.72 -10.09
CA GLN A 476 37.29 -11.06 -10.90
C GLN A 476 36.02 -10.39 -10.34
N PHE A 477 34.95 -10.44 -11.13
CA PHE A 477 33.64 -9.95 -10.73
C PHE A 477 32.57 -11.03 -10.91
N ARG A 478 31.58 -11.04 -10.03
CA ARG A 478 30.38 -11.86 -10.15
C ARG A 478 29.17 -11.03 -9.77
N GLY A 479 28.48 -10.55 -10.79
CA GLY A 479 27.33 -9.68 -10.62
C GLY A 479 27.57 -8.24 -11.07
N ASP A 480 26.50 -7.55 -11.45
CA ASP A 480 26.56 -6.24 -12.09
C ASP A 480 25.25 -5.45 -11.86
N PHE A 481 25.32 -4.30 -11.20
CA PHE A 481 24.14 -3.47 -11.00
C PHE A 481 23.66 -2.74 -12.26
N LYS A 482 24.54 -2.53 -13.26
CA LYS A 482 24.20 -1.82 -14.49
C LYS A 482 23.47 -2.69 -15.52
N MET A 483 23.13 -3.95 -15.19
CA MET A 483 22.25 -4.76 -16.02
C MET A 483 20.89 -4.09 -16.26
N PHE A 484 20.38 -4.16 -17.49
CA PHE A 484 19.05 -3.68 -17.88
C PHE A 484 17.99 -4.77 -17.71
N ARG A 485 17.96 -5.39 -16.53
CA ARG A 485 16.86 -6.23 -16.03
C ARG A 485 15.97 -5.37 -15.13
N HIS A 486 14.70 -5.74 -14.96
CA HIS A 486 13.79 -5.05 -14.04
C HIS A 486 14.36 -4.97 -12.63
N HIS A 487 14.75 -6.11 -12.05
CA HIS A 487 15.35 -6.08 -10.71
C HIS A 487 16.66 -5.30 -10.70
N GLY A 488 17.53 -5.43 -11.72
CA GLY A 488 18.82 -4.73 -11.79
C GLY A 488 18.64 -3.21 -11.84
N ALA A 489 17.72 -2.72 -12.67
CA ALA A 489 17.37 -1.31 -12.75
C ALA A 489 16.83 -0.78 -11.41
N ALA A 490 15.89 -1.50 -10.78
CA ALA A 490 15.34 -1.11 -9.47
C ALA A 490 16.43 -1.08 -8.38
N MET A 491 17.30 -2.09 -8.32
CA MET A 491 18.40 -2.19 -7.36
C MET A 491 19.38 -1.03 -7.49
N TYR A 492 19.83 -0.74 -8.72
CA TYR A 492 20.82 0.30 -8.97
C TYR A 492 20.28 1.70 -8.66
N LEU A 493 19.08 2.00 -9.15
CA LEU A 493 18.42 3.28 -8.88
C LEU A 493 18.16 3.47 -7.39
N PHE A 494 17.74 2.41 -6.69
CA PHE A 494 17.54 2.46 -5.25
C PHE A 494 18.85 2.80 -4.52
N ILE A 495 19.97 2.13 -4.82
CA ILE A 495 21.24 2.38 -4.11
C ILE A 495 21.67 3.83 -4.27
N LEU A 496 21.63 4.38 -5.50
CA LEU A 496 21.99 5.78 -5.74
C LEU A 496 21.11 6.74 -4.93
N ARG A 497 19.79 6.51 -4.91
CA ARG A 497 18.87 7.36 -4.17
C ARG A 497 19.02 7.21 -2.65
N ALA A 498 19.24 6.00 -2.17
CA ALA A 498 19.49 5.69 -0.76
C ALA A 498 20.78 6.34 -0.27
N MET A 499 21.85 6.32 -1.07
CA MET A 499 23.10 7.00 -0.72
C MET A 499 22.93 8.51 -0.60
N HIS A 500 22.19 9.15 -1.50
CA HIS A 500 21.84 10.57 -1.33
C HIS A 500 21.06 10.80 -0.02
N ASP A 501 20.07 9.96 0.27
CA ASP A 501 19.21 10.11 1.45
C ASP A 501 20.00 10.06 2.77
N VAL A 502 20.97 9.14 2.90
CA VAL A 502 21.73 9.00 4.17
C VAL A 502 22.98 9.88 4.26
N THR A 503 23.54 10.33 3.14
CA THR A 503 24.74 11.19 3.13
C THR A 503 24.44 12.67 2.98
N GLY A 504 23.32 13.02 2.33
CA GLY A 504 23.02 14.37 1.88
C GLY A 504 23.89 14.86 0.71
N ASP A 505 24.79 14.02 0.18
CA ASP A 505 25.68 14.43 -0.91
C ASP A 505 24.94 14.38 -2.26
N ARG A 506 24.88 15.54 -2.90
CA ARG A 506 24.17 15.78 -4.16
C ARG A 506 24.75 14.94 -5.31
N VAL A 507 26.02 14.53 -5.25
CA VAL A 507 26.62 13.68 -6.30
C VAL A 507 25.79 12.42 -6.55
N TRP A 508 25.23 11.82 -5.49
CA TRP A 508 24.41 10.62 -5.58
C TRP A 508 23.06 10.87 -6.24
N LEU A 509 22.47 12.05 -6.01
CA LEU A 509 21.23 12.46 -6.66
C LEU A 509 21.45 12.73 -8.15
N ASP A 510 22.54 13.41 -8.51
CA ASP A 510 22.88 13.68 -9.91
C ASP A 510 23.15 12.36 -10.67
N ARG A 511 23.84 11.40 -10.03
CA ARG A 511 24.02 10.02 -10.55
C ARG A 511 22.69 9.31 -10.75
N TYR A 512 21.79 9.37 -9.76
CA TYR A 512 20.44 8.78 -9.88
C TYR A 512 19.70 9.38 -11.08
N GLN A 513 19.66 10.71 -11.21
CA GLN A 513 18.96 11.39 -12.31
C GLN A 513 19.52 11.01 -13.68
N ALA A 514 20.84 10.84 -13.80
CA ALA A 514 21.46 10.33 -15.02
C ALA A 514 21.06 8.87 -15.28
N ALA A 515 21.15 8.00 -14.27
CA ALA A 515 20.86 6.58 -14.38
C ALA A 515 19.39 6.29 -14.75
N VAL A 516 18.44 7.06 -14.22
CA VAL A 516 17.00 6.96 -14.56
C VAL A 516 16.77 7.04 -16.07
N ARG A 517 17.57 7.87 -16.76
CA ARG A 517 17.45 8.16 -18.21
C ARG A 517 18.39 7.29 -19.07
N GLU A 518 19.28 6.52 -18.45
CA GLU A 518 20.20 5.63 -19.15
C GLU A 518 19.42 4.57 -19.94
N ARG A 519 19.80 4.34 -21.20
CA ARG A 519 19.07 3.44 -22.12
C ARG A 519 19.80 2.13 -22.34
N SER A 520 19.03 1.05 -22.40
CA SER A 520 19.53 -0.26 -22.79
C SER A 520 19.94 -0.24 -24.26
N ALA A 521 21.15 -0.67 -24.57
CA ALA A 521 21.59 -0.88 -25.95
C ALA A 521 20.77 -1.97 -26.68
N ARG A 522 20.17 -2.91 -25.93
CA ARG A 522 19.38 -4.02 -26.49
C ARG A 522 17.93 -3.63 -26.80
N THR A 523 17.27 -2.92 -25.88
CA THR A 523 15.82 -2.64 -25.98
C THR A 523 15.50 -1.19 -26.29
N GLY A 524 16.47 -0.28 -26.22
CA GLY A 524 16.27 1.17 -26.35
C GLY A 524 15.56 1.82 -25.16
N LYS A 525 15.01 1.03 -24.23
CA LYS A 525 14.26 1.51 -23.06
C LYS A 525 15.20 2.08 -22.00
N THR A 526 14.76 3.13 -21.34
CA THR A 526 15.39 3.69 -20.14
C THR A 526 15.25 2.75 -18.95
N ARG A 527 16.08 2.93 -17.91
CA ARG A 527 15.90 2.19 -16.64
C ARG A 527 14.52 2.43 -16.03
N LEU A 528 14.01 3.66 -16.10
CA LEU A 528 12.69 4.00 -15.59
C LEU A 528 11.56 3.27 -16.33
N GLU A 529 11.63 3.21 -17.67
CA GLU A 529 10.68 2.43 -18.49
C GLU A 529 10.75 0.94 -18.13
N ILE A 530 11.94 0.39 -17.90
CA ILE A 530 12.11 -1.02 -17.46
C ILE A 530 11.56 -1.25 -16.05
N CYS A 531 11.72 -0.30 -15.13
CA CYS A 531 11.07 -0.37 -13.82
C CYS A 531 9.54 -0.40 -13.97
N ALA A 532 8.97 0.39 -14.88
CA ALA A 532 7.53 0.45 -15.14
C ALA A 532 6.94 -0.85 -15.70
N GLU A 533 7.74 -1.68 -16.37
CA GLU A 533 7.29 -2.96 -16.95
C GLU A 533 7.18 -4.10 -15.94
N GLY A 534 7.75 -3.92 -14.73
CA GLY A 534 7.80 -4.97 -13.72
C GLY A 534 8.72 -6.15 -14.10
N TYR A 535 8.78 -7.15 -13.23
CA TYR A 535 9.51 -8.39 -13.44
C TYR A 535 9.09 -9.17 -14.69
N PRO A 536 7.88 -9.02 -15.29
CA PRO A 536 7.60 -9.63 -16.59
C PRO A 536 8.64 -9.31 -17.66
N HIS A 537 9.31 -8.15 -17.58
CA HIS A 537 10.46 -7.79 -18.42
C HIS A 537 11.59 -8.84 -18.39
N ASP A 538 11.80 -9.48 -17.24
CA ASP A 538 12.91 -10.39 -17.00
C ASP A 538 12.62 -11.83 -17.48
N ARG A 539 11.38 -12.15 -17.89
CA ARG A 539 10.96 -13.53 -18.22
C ARG A 539 11.72 -14.17 -19.38
N GLU A 540 12.17 -13.37 -20.35
CA GLU A 540 13.00 -13.89 -21.45
C GLU A 540 14.34 -14.46 -20.94
N GLN A 541 14.90 -13.82 -19.92
CA GLN A 541 16.21 -14.15 -19.35
C GLN A 541 16.10 -15.10 -18.15
N ILE A 542 14.95 -15.09 -17.46
CA ILE A 542 14.69 -15.89 -16.26
C ILE A 542 13.34 -16.61 -16.41
N LYS A 543 13.39 -17.85 -16.91
CA LYS A 543 12.18 -18.59 -17.32
C LYS A 543 11.27 -19.07 -16.17
N ASN A 544 11.75 -19.07 -14.92
CA ASN A 544 11.06 -19.68 -13.78
C ASN A 544 10.68 -18.67 -12.67
N ILE A 545 10.55 -17.38 -13.00
CA ILE A 545 10.20 -16.33 -12.03
C ILE A 545 8.95 -16.72 -11.22
N ASP A 546 7.83 -16.86 -11.91
CA ASP A 546 6.51 -17.07 -11.29
C ASP A 546 6.43 -18.41 -10.53
N ARG A 547 7.21 -19.42 -10.93
CA ARG A 547 7.17 -20.77 -10.34
C ARG A 547 8.02 -20.92 -9.09
N ALA A 548 9.19 -20.27 -9.03
CA ALA A 548 10.19 -20.60 -8.00
C ALA A 548 11.14 -19.46 -7.60
N LEU A 549 11.13 -18.33 -8.33
CA LEU A 549 12.16 -17.29 -8.20
C LEU A 549 11.59 -15.91 -7.85
N LEU A 550 10.32 -15.78 -7.42
CA LEU A 550 9.79 -14.48 -6.97
C LEU A 550 10.58 -13.88 -5.80
N TRP A 551 11.17 -14.73 -4.95
CA TRP A 551 11.94 -14.32 -3.78
C TRP A 551 13.13 -13.39 -4.09
N ILE A 552 13.74 -13.48 -5.28
CA ILE A 552 14.85 -12.58 -5.67
C ILE A 552 14.37 -11.15 -5.97
N TYR A 553 13.06 -10.92 -6.04
CA TYR A 553 12.46 -9.62 -6.31
C TYR A 553 11.94 -8.92 -5.05
N VAL A 554 11.97 -9.56 -3.86
CA VAL A 554 11.36 -8.98 -2.66
C VAL A 554 12.04 -7.68 -2.25
N SER A 555 13.38 -7.67 -2.18
CA SER A 555 14.11 -6.45 -1.81
C SER A 555 14.01 -5.37 -2.89
N SER A 556 14.04 -5.75 -4.18
CA SER A 556 13.94 -4.78 -5.28
C SER A 556 12.53 -4.22 -5.44
N GLN A 557 11.48 -4.97 -5.08
CA GLN A 557 10.12 -4.46 -4.93
C GLN A 557 10.06 -3.42 -3.80
N GLY A 558 10.67 -3.72 -2.64
CA GLY A 558 10.77 -2.76 -1.54
C GLY A 558 11.56 -1.50 -1.92
N GLY A 559 12.67 -1.66 -2.62
CA GLY A 559 13.46 -0.56 -3.17
C GLY A 559 12.68 0.28 -4.19
N LEU A 560 11.89 -0.36 -5.06
CA LEU A 560 11.00 0.30 -6.02
C LEU A 560 9.88 1.09 -5.31
N ALA A 561 9.34 0.57 -4.21
CA ALA A 561 8.36 1.28 -3.39
C ALA A 561 8.96 2.56 -2.78
N ARG A 562 10.18 2.46 -2.22
CA ARG A 562 10.92 3.62 -1.70
C ARG A 562 11.24 4.66 -2.78
N LEU A 563 11.65 4.22 -3.97
CA LEU A 563 11.84 5.12 -5.11
C LEU A 563 10.55 5.87 -5.45
N ALA A 564 9.41 5.18 -5.47
CA ALA A 564 8.10 5.81 -5.72
C ALA A 564 7.65 6.77 -4.60
N ASP A 565 8.10 6.55 -3.36
CA ASP A 565 7.84 7.46 -2.24
C ASP A 565 8.69 8.73 -2.36
N TRP A 566 9.98 8.58 -2.65
CA TRP A 566 10.94 9.68 -2.79
C TRP A 566 10.80 10.50 -4.06
N GLU A 567 10.17 9.95 -5.10
CA GLU A 567 10.06 10.63 -6.40
C GLU A 567 9.09 11.81 -6.34
N THR A 568 9.57 12.96 -6.81
CA THR A 568 8.83 14.22 -6.87
C THR A 568 8.28 14.50 -8.26
N ASP A 569 8.90 13.97 -9.30
CA ASP A 569 8.38 14.06 -10.67
C ASP A 569 7.14 13.15 -10.82
N PRO A 570 5.95 13.70 -11.13
CA PRO A 570 4.73 12.91 -11.18
C PRO A 570 4.75 11.79 -12.23
N ALA A 571 5.44 11.99 -13.36
CA ALA A 571 5.49 11.00 -14.43
C ALA A 571 6.40 9.81 -14.06
N ALA A 572 7.59 10.09 -13.52
CA ALA A 572 8.50 9.06 -13.03
C ALA A 572 7.89 8.30 -11.84
N LYS A 573 7.22 9.01 -10.91
CA LYS A 573 6.49 8.39 -9.82
C LYS A 573 5.41 7.43 -10.32
N ALA A 574 4.62 7.84 -11.31
CA ALA A 574 3.59 6.99 -11.91
C ALA A 574 4.20 5.73 -12.56
N GLN A 575 5.39 5.84 -13.18
CA GLN A 575 6.10 4.71 -13.76
C GLN A 575 6.60 3.71 -12.70
N TYR A 576 7.21 4.16 -11.60
CA TYR A 576 7.56 3.26 -10.50
C TYR A 576 6.34 2.55 -9.91
N ARG A 577 5.24 3.28 -9.72
CA ARG A 577 3.98 2.73 -9.22
C ARG A 577 3.36 1.71 -10.19
N ALA A 578 3.45 1.93 -11.50
CA ALA A 578 3.04 0.96 -12.50
C ALA A 578 3.82 -0.36 -12.36
N GLY A 579 5.14 -0.29 -12.19
CA GLY A 579 5.99 -1.45 -11.94
C GLY A 579 5.58 -2.23 -10.70
N LEU A 580 5.34 -1.54 -9.58
CA LEU A 580 4.86 -2.15 -8.33
C LEU A 580 3.55 -2.91 -8.54
N ALA A 581 2.59 -2.29 -9.24
CA ALA A 581 1.27 -2.88 -9.48
C ALA A 581 1.34 -4.09 -10.43
N ILE A 582 2.19 -4.04 -11.46
CA ILE A 582 2.41 -5.18 -12.36
C ILE A 582 3.03 -6.36 -11.60
N ASN A 583 4.05 -6.08 -10.77
CA ASN A 583 4.69 -7.10 -9.94
C ASN A 583 3.71 -7.75 -8.97
N ALA A 584 2.91 -6.95 -8.26
CA ALA A 584 1.92 -7.44 -7.32
C ALA A 584 0.82 -8.27 -8.00
N ARG A 585 0.35 -7.86 -9.19
CA ARG A 585 -0.63 -8.62 -9.97
C ARG A 585 -0.10 -9.97 -10.42
N GLY A 586 1.14 -10.00 -10.91
CA GLY A 586 1.80 -11.25 -11.29
C GLY A 586 2.02 -12.18 -10.09
N ALA A 587 2.44 -11.63 -8.95
CA ALA A 587 2.57 -12.36 -7.69
C ALA A 587 1.23 -12.95 -7.22
N LEU A 588 0.14 -12.19 -7.29
CA LEU A 588 -1.20 -12.67 -6.92
C LEU A 588 -1.64 -13.88 -7.75
N ALA A 589 -1.29 -13.90 -9.04
CA ALA A 589 -1.66 -15.00 -9.94
C ALA A 589 -1.05 -16.37 -9.56
N VAL A 590 0.01 -16.38 -8.74
CA VAL A 590 0.69 -17.62 -8.31
C VAL A 590 0.70 -17.84 -6.80
N LEU A 591 0.16 -16.90 -6.03
CA LEU A 591 0.16 -16.94 -4.56
C LEU A 591 -0.50 -18.22 -4.02
N ASP A 592 -1.59 -18.66 -4.64
CA ASP A 592 -2.40 -19.80 -4.22
C ASP A 592 -1.66 -21.15 -4.13
N ALA A 593 -0.43 -21.24 -4.64
CA ALA A 593 0.43 -22.40 -4.41
C ALA A 593 0.65 -22.71 -2.92
N TYR A 594 0.48 -21.73 -2.01
CA TYR A 594 0.51 -21.98 -0.55
C TYR A 594 -0.48 -23.05 -0.10
N LYS A 595 -1.66 -23.11 -0.73
CA LYS A 595 -2.75 -24.04 -0.39
C LYS A 595 -2.34 -25.51 -0.60
N THR A 596 -1.29 -25.75 -1.37
CA THR A 596 -0.75 -27.09 -1.63
C THR A 596 0.33 -27.52 -0.63
N PHE A 597 0.67 -26.64 0.32
CA PHE A 597 1.54 -26.98 1.44
C PHE A 597 0.74 -27.74 2.52
N ASP A 598 1.21 -28.93 2.86
CA ASP A 598 0.71 -29.78 3.91
C ASP A 598 1.64 -29.67 5.13
N ASN A 599 1.13 -29.11 6.22
CA ASN A 599 1.89 -28.96 7.46
C ASN A 599 2.25 -30.31 8.09
N ALA A 600 1.57 -31.41 7.73
CA ALA A 600 1.88 -32.75 8.21
C ALA A 600 2.95 -33.47 7.38
N ASP A 601 3.34 -32.94 6.22
CA ASP A 601 4.29 -33.58 5.30
C ASP A 601 5.64 -33.92 5.98
N THR A 602 6.15 -35.12 5.70
CA THR A 602 7.32 -35.73 6.35
C THR A 602 8.53 -35.88 5.41
N LYS A 603 8.56 -35.16 4.28
CA LYS A 603 9.70 -35.23 3.34
C LYS A 603 11.00 -34.87 4.05
N VAL A 604 12.06 -35.60 3.70
CA VAL A 604 13.40 -35.40 4.26
C VAL A 604 14.03 -34.13 3.70
N PHE A 605 14.63 -33.33 4.59
CA PHE A 605 15.33 -32.09 4.22
C PHE A 605 16.72 -32.28 3.67
N GLY A 606 17.50 -33.23 4.18
CA GLY A 606 18.79 -33.70 3.63
C GLY A 606 19.95 -32.68 3.61
N HIS A 607 19.68 -31.41 3.29
CA HIS A 607 20.67 -30.33 3.17
C HIS A 607 21.38 -29.98 4.49
N ALA A 608 20.83 -30.36 5.64
CA ALA A 608 21.55 -30.21 6.92
C ALA A 608 22.93 -30.89 6.91
N ARG A 609 23.10 -31.95 6.08
CA ARG A 609 24.34 -32.69 5.82
C ARG A 609 24.88 -32.39 4.42
N TRP A 610 24.88 -31.11 4.02
CA TRP A 610 25.21 -30.70 2.66
C TRP A 610 26.57 -31.24 2.15
N ARG A 611 27.57 -31.46 3.02
CA ARG A 611 28.89 -32.01 2.61
C ARG A 611 28.77 -33.35 1.88
N GLU A 612 27.84 -34.18 2.34
CA GLU A 612 27.61 -35.51 1.78
C GLU A 612 26.80 -35.47 0.48
N GLY A 613 26.02 -34.40 0.28
CA GLY A 613 25.25 -34.20 -0.94
C GLY A 613 26.10 -33.93 -2.18
N TYR A 614 27.42 -33.79 -2.04
CA TYR A 614 28.35 -33.56 -3.15
C TYR A 614 29.49 -34.59 -3.15
N PRO A 615 29.20 -35.88 -3.36
CA PRO A 615 30.21 -36.94 -3.29
C PRO A 615 31.26 -36.84 -4.40
N ALA A 616 30.90 -36.27 -5.56
CA ALA A 616 31.79 -36.04 -6.69
C ALA A 616 32.48 -34.66 -6.65
N TRP A 617 32.71 -34.12 -5.45
CA TRP A 617 33.33 -32.81 -5.29
C TRP A 617 34.74 -32.76 -5.89
N PHE A 618 35.04 -31.70 -6.64
CA PHE A 618 36.37 -31.46 -7.21
C PHE A 618 36.81 -30.00 -6.99
N PRO A 619 38.12 -29.68 -6.88
CA PRO A 619 38.58 -28.30 -6.71
C PRO A 619 38.16 -27.39 -7.87
N GLN A 620 37.59 -26.22 -7.58
CA GLN A 620 37.10 -25.31 -8.62
C GLN A 620 38.09 -24.18 -8.86
N LYS A 621 38.67 -24.11 -10.06
CA LYS A 621 39.67 -23.09 -10.44
C LYS A 621 39.04 -21.87 -11.12
N THR A 622 37.83 -22.02 -11.64
CA THR A 622 37.10 -20.98 -12.39
C THR A 622 35.67 -20.83 -11.86
N GLN A 623 35.02 -19.70 -12.17
CA GLN A 623 33.60 -19.53 -11.83
C GLN A 623 32.72 -20.59 -12.49
N ALA A 624 33.04 -20.98 -13.73
CA ALA A 624 32.36 -22.04 -14.46
C ALA A 624 32.51 -23.41 -13.76
N ASP A 625 33.67 -23.71 -13.18
CA ASP A 625 33.86 -24.91 -12.36
C ASP A 625 32.96 -24.88 -11.12
N ALA A 626 32.85 -23.73 -10.46
CA ALA A 626 32.01 -23.56 -9.28
C ALA A 626 30.52 -23.71 -9.59
N GLU A 627 30.05 -23.17 -10.72
CA GLU A 627 28.69 -23.35 -11.21
C GLU A 627 28.40 -24.80 -11.57
N ARG A 628 29.35 -25.45 -12.26
CA ARG A 628 29.27 -26.89 -12.56
C ARG A 628 29.14 -27.67 -11.27
N MET A 629 30.02 -27.43 -10.28
CA MET A 629 30.01 -28.10 -8.98
C MET A 629 28.67 -27.90 -8.25
N ALA A 630 28.13 -26.69 -8.25
CA ALA A 630 26.84 -26.42 -7.64
C ALA A 630 25.69 -27.23 -8.26
N SER A 631 25.80 -27.65 -9.53
CA SER A 631 24.78 -28.43 -10.23
C SER A 631 24.82 -29.95 -9.94
N THR A 632 25.89 -30.48 -9.35
CA THR A 632 26.08 -31.95 -9.22
C THR A 632 25.57 -32.54 -7.91
N GLY A 633 24.77 -31.79 -7.14
CA GLY A 633 24.26 -32.25 -5.85
C GLY A 633 23.37 -33.49 -6.00
N ASP A 634 23.63 -34.53 -5.20
CA ASP A 634 22.84 -35.75 -5.17
C ASP A 634 21.50 -35.50 -4.47
N ARG A 635 20.41 -35.51 -5.25
CA ARG A 635 19.05 -35.24 -4.76
C ARG A 635 18.51 -36.32 -3.81
N ASN A 636 19.07 -37.53 -3.81
CA ASN A 636 18.68 -38.57 -2.88
C ASN A 636 19.22 -38.27 -1.47
N ILE A 637 20.43 -37.75 -1.38
CA ILE A 637 21.06 -37.34 -0.11
C ILE A 637 20.50 -35.99 0.35
N LEU A 638 20.44 -35.03 -0.58
CA LEU A 638 19.96 -33.67 -0.31
C LEU A 638 18.45 -33.62 -0.05
N GLY A 639 17.69 -34.69 -0.32
CA GLY A 639 16.28 -34.78 0.00
C GLY A 639 15.38 -33.87 -0.84
N GLN A 640 14.07 -33.96 -0.57
CA GLN A 640 13.02 -33.32 -1.36
C GLN A 640 12.39 -32.12 -0.66
N ARG A 641 12.58 -31.97 0.66
CA ARG A 641 11.89 -30.93 1.44
C ARG A 641 12.32 -29.52 1.06
N LYS A 642 13.59 -29.26 0.73
CA LYS A 642 14.04 -27.92 0.26
C LYS A 642 13.24 -27.48 -0.97
N GLY A 643 13.05 -28.38 -1.95
CA GLY A 643 12.24 -28.08 -3.14
C GLY A 643 10.74 -27.93 -2.85
N TYR A 644 10.23 -28.72 -1.89
CA TYR A 644 8.86 -28.64 -1.41
C TYR A 644 8.56 -27.28 -0.76
N GLU A 645 9.38 -26.87 0.22
CA GLU A 645 9.28 -25.57 0.90
C GLU A 645 9.56 -24.41 -0.08
N ALA A 646 10.51 -24.54 -1.00
CA ALA A 646 10.78 -23.49 -2.00
C ALA A 646 9.57 -23.16 -2.88
N SER A 647 8.84 -24.17 -3.35
CA SER A 647 7.72 -24.00 -4.28
C SER A 647 6.39 -23.67 -3.60
N ARG A 648 6.20 -24.08 -2.34
CA ARG A 648 4.91 -24.01 -1.64
C ARG A 648 4.92 -23.13 -0.39
N MET A 649 6.10 -22.71 0.08
CA MET A 649 6.27 -21.77 1.19
C MET A 649 7.00 -20.51 0.73
N ARG A 650 8.26 -20.63 0.27
CA ARG A 650 9.07 -19.47 -0.08
C ARG A 650 8.45 -18.64 -1.20
N ASN A 651 8.09 -19.27 -2.32
CA ASN A 651 7.57 -18.54 -3.47
C ASN A 651 6.21 -17.87 -3.16
N PRO A 652 5.24 -18.54 -2.49
CA PRO A 652 4.03 -17.87 -2.02
C PRO A 652 4.25 -16.75 -1.00
N LEU A 653 5.11 -16.92 0.01
CA LEU A 653 5.38 -15.85 0.98
C LEU A 653 6.13 -14.67 0.35
N ALA A 654 7.02 -14.92 -0.61
CA ALA A 654 7.61 -13.86 -1.43
C ALA A 654 6.53 -13.14 -2.27
N ALA A 655 5.57 -13.87 -2.85
CA ALA A 655 4.44 -13.27 -3.56
C ALA A 655 3.60 -12.38 -2.64
N ALA A 656 3.31 -12.84 -1.41
CA ALA A 656 2.62 -12.05 -0.38
C ALA A 656 3.38 -10.76 -0.05
N ALA A 657 4.71 -10.82 0.07
CA ALA A 657 5.54 -9.64 0.28
C ALA A 657 5.48 -8.66 -0.90
N LEU A 658 5.53 -9.17 -2.14
CA LEU A 658 5.42 -8.35 -3.35
C LEU A 658 4.07 -7.60 -3.42
N ILE A 659 2.98 -8.28 -3.08
CA ILE A 659 1.62 -7.73 -3.05
C ILE A 659 1.51 -6.63 -2.00
N ALA A 660 1.97 -6.90 -0.78
CA ALA A 660 1.92 -5.97 0.35
C ALA A 660 2.74 -4.70 0.05
N MET A 661 4.01 -4.85 -0.37
CA MET A 661 4.88 -3.72 -0.73
C MET A 661 4.38 -2.94 -1.95
N GLY A 662 3.63 -3.59 -2.84
CA GLY A 662 3.02 -2.94 -4.00
C GLY A 662 1.76 -2.14 -3.68
N GLY A 663 1.21 -2.22 -2.46
CA GLY A 663 -0.04 -1.57 -2.11
C GLY A 663 -1.27 -2.16 -2.83
N TYR A 664 -1.16 -3.39 -3.35
CA TYR A 664 -2.19 -3.99 -4.22
C TYR A 664 -3.31 -4.64 -3.41
N ARG A 665 -4.31 -3.83 -3.03
CA ARG A 665 -5.38 -4.20 -2.10
C ARG A 665 -6.15 -5.47 -2.46
N GLU A 666 -6.34 -5.76 -3.76
CA GLU A 666 -7.05 -6.97 -4.23
C GLU A 666 -6.38 -8.28 -3.80
N GLY A 667 -5.09 -8.26 -3.42
CA GLY A 667 -4.35 -9.43 -2.96
C GLY A 667 -4.09 -9.48 -1.45
N PHE A 668 -4.53 -8.47 -0.68
CA PHE A 668 -4.18 -8.40 0.75
C PHE A 668 -4.75 -9.56 1.56
N ASP A 669 -6.00 -9.96 1.31
CA ASP A 669 -6.62 -11.06 2.05
C ASP A 669 -5.94 -12.39 1.75
N GLN A 670 -5.59 -12.63 0.49
CA GLN A 670 -4.83 -13.83 0.09
C GLN A 670 -3.43 -13.81 0.70
N ALA A 671 -2.77 -12.65 0.78
CA ALA A 671 -1.47 -12.51 1.46
C ALA A 671 -1.59 -12.85 2.96
N ARG A 672 -2.60 -12.31 3.66
CA ARG A 672 -2.88 -12.63 5.07
C ARG A 672 -3.17 -14.13 5.26
N GLN A 673 -3.95 -14.74 4.37
CA GLN A 673 -4.24 -16.18 4.41
C GLN A 673 -2.99 -17.03 4.23
N ALA A 674 -2.10 -16.67 3.30
CA ALA A 674 -0.83 -17.36 3.09
C ALA A 674 0.06 -17.28 4.35
N ILE A 675 0.15 -16.12 4.99
CA ILE A 675 0.87 -15.96 6.27
C ILE A 675 0.27 -16.88 7.35
N CYS A 676 -1.06 -16.97 7.43
CA CYS A 676 -1.73 -17.80 8.45
C CYS A 676 -1.69 -19.32 8.18
N HIS A 677 -1.11 -19.77 7.06
CA HIS A 677 -1.21 -21.15 6.61
C HIS A 677 -0.19 -22.09 7.25
N TYR A 678 1.01 -21.60 7.56
CA TYR A 678 2.16 -22.45 7.87
C TYR A 678 2.32 -22.74 9.36
N ASP A 679 2.71 -23.97 9.68
CA ASP A 679 3.34 -24.31 10.96
C ASP A 679 4.83 -23.96 10.90
N TYR A 680 5.15 -22.72 11.25
CA TYR A 680 6.50 -22.17 11.16
C TYR A 680 7.56 -22.96 11.94
N ALA A 681 7.19 -23.62 13.05
CA ALA A 681 8.12 -24.42 13.84
C ALA A 681 8.65 -25.63 13.06
N ARG A 682 7.86 -26.16 12.11
CA ARG A 682 8.19 -27.35 11.29
C ARG A 682 8.92 -27.03 9.99
N LEU A 683 9.11 -25.76 9.65
CA LEU A 683 9.83 -25.36 8.45
C LEU A 683 11.35 -25.54 8.63
N ASN A 684 12.05 -25.87 7.55
CA ASN A 684 13.49 -26.13 7.55
C ASN A 684 14.28 -25.01 6.87
N MET A 685 13.59 -24.15 6.12
CA MET A 685 14.19 -23.03 5.41
C MET A 685 13.78 -21.70 6.04
N ALA A 686 14.71 -20.76 6.18
CA ALA A 686 14.48 -19.48 6.82
C ALA A 686 13.64 -18.51 5.99
N GLU A 687 13.49 -18.73 4.67
CA GLU A 687 12.79 -17.83 3.77
C GLU A 687 11.30 -17.59 4.12
N PHE A 688 10.75 -18.28 5.12
CA PHE A 688 9.46 -17.89 5.68
C PHE A 688 9.48 -16.51 6.35
N PHE A 689 10.65 -15.91 6.59
CA PHE A 689 10.77 -14.52 7.07
C PHE A 689 10.04 -13.53 6.13
N PHE A 690 9.80 -13.89 4.86
CA PHE A 690 8.96 -13.10 3.96
C PHE A 690 7.52 -12.91 4.48
N ALA A 691 7.04 -13.77 5.38
CA ALA A 691 5.79 -13.56 6.10
C ALA A 691 5.82 -12.27 6.94
N GLU A 692 6.92 -12.00 7.67
CA GLU A 692 7.10 -10.74 8.40
C GLU A 692 7.28 -9.57 7.44
N CYS A 693 8.04 -9.75 6.34
CA CYS A 693 8.16 -8.71 5.30
C CYS A 693 6.79 -8.32 4.71
N ALA A 694 5.92 -9.29 4.46
CA ALA A 694 4.56 -9.05 3.99
C ALA A 694 3.71 -8.37 5.07
N TYR A 695 3.67 -8.91 6.28
CA TYR A 695 2.86 -8.39 7.38
C TYR A 695 3.17 -6.93 7.71
N TYR A 696 4.46 -6.59 7.84
CA TYR A 696 4.88 -5.22 8.17
C TYR A 696 4.78 -4.25 6.99
N ALA A 697 4.60 -4.75 5.75
CA ALA A 697 4.27 -3.93 4.60
C ALA A 697 2.75 -3.74 4.39
N LEU A 698 1.91 -4.60 4.97
CA LEU A 698 0.46 -4.38 4.98
C LEU A 698 0.11 -3.16 5.85
N PRO A 699 -0.98 -2.44 5.48
CA PRO A 699 -1.51 -1.38 6.33
C PRO A 699 -1.84 -1.96 7.72
N SER A 700 -1.68 -1.13 8.75
CA SER A 700 -2.14 -1.49 10.09
C SER A 700 -3.67 -1.59 10.03
N ASP A 701 -4.22 -2.72 10.49
CA ASP A 701 -5.66 -2.88 10.63
C ASP A 701 -6.22 -1.98 11.74
#